data_AF-A0A1L4D366-F1
#
_entry.id   AF-A0A1L4D366-F1
#
_cell.length_a   1.000
_cell.length_b   1.000
_cell.length_c   1.000
_cell.angle_alpha   90.00
_cell.angle_beta   90.00
_cell.angle_gamma   90.00
#
_symmetry.space_group_name_H-M   'P 1'
#
loop_
_entity.id
_entity.type
_entity.pdbx_description
1 polymer ?
#
loop_
_entity_poly.entity_id
_entity_poly.type
_entity_poly.pdbx_seq_one_letter_code
_entity_poly.pdbx_strand_id
1 'polypeptide(L)'
;MKKIIELKKYNQTSITKNLNKKKNYQGNFKENFLELKENWLEVLKGKSILQDTLSAITVASVALPLNIALAVACGLPASSGLIAGAIGGGLAAIFGGSSLQVTGPAAALNVMVLAITKDYGAIGVCFACIIIGIIQLVLSYLSAGRFIKYVPEAVLAGFTTGVGIKLLDSQIPELFGFDYTVMQLLNMMSHPIWLTEVSWIAVVCGLFVALFVTSCRQFKQFPASFVGIVIITALAIHLNWNVERVGVISAILPSPSFPLINSEKFMSLIIATIPLAFLASIETLLSAQAVDRISNSKKEHNSNLELFGQGLGNFGSGLVGGMPVSGVIVRSTVNVQSGAKTRLSSLLHSVLIIASIIYFSEIMSSIPLAALAGLLCVVGIRLIEVKVFFHLIKTSKLESFAFLSAAIGTVVGYLLSGIFIGCFLFFLEKWLNKPLELNKKKESLRINRRAIINSSIRENLSKKPTHFELDSEKISWLSQIRDKASIAASSFVHQKASIIGKVILGEHVHIAAESSIRADEGTPFYIGSNSNIQDGVVIHALKEKWISVSGEDWAVYIGENVSVAHQALVHGPCYIGNNSFIGFQAIVHDSVVGSHCYIGIGAIVVSVEIPDGRYVPHGMVVDSIDKVDLLPLVTDSHKHFNEDVVDVNKGLVVAYKKFSGQSLNSTNINMNTLKKLITANDKF
;
A
#
# COMPACT_ATOMS: atom_id res chain seq x y z
N MET A 1 -31.81 29.86 29.65
CA MET A 1 -32.12 28.42 29.87
C MET A 1 -32.75 27.71 28.65
N LYS A 2 -33.81 28.22 28.00
CA LYS A 2 -34.42 27.56 26.82
C LYS A 2 -33.45 27.29 25.64
N LYS A 3 -32.56 28.24 25.32
CA LYS A 3 -31.50 28.08 24.30
C LYS A 3 -30.45 27.00 24.62
N ILE A 4 -30.18 26.75 25.90
CA ILE A 4 -29.22 25.73 26.37
C ILE A 4 -29.86 24.33 26.31
N ILE A 5 -31.18 24.25 26.49
CA ILE A 5 -31.95 23.00 26.37
C ILE A 5 -32.10 22.60 24.89
N GLU A 6 -32.26 23.57 23.96
CA GLU A 6 -32.25 23.30 22.51
C GLU A 6 -30.88 22.85 21.98
N LEU A 7 -29.78 23.48 22.42
CA LEU A 7 -28.41 23.08 22.03
C LEU A 7 -28.03 21.69 22.57
N LYS A 8 -28.50 21.33 23.78
CA LYS A 8 -28.35 19.96 24.31
C LYS A 8 -29.16 18.94 23.53
N LYS A 9 -30.39 19.27 23.10
CA LYS A 9 -31.21 18.40 22.24
C LYS A 9 -30.59 18.21 20.86
N TYR A 10 -30.04 19.26 20.26
CA TYR A 10 -29.39 19.20 18.94
C TYR A 10 -28.09 18.38 18.98
N ASN A 11 -27.26 18.54 20.02
CA ASN A 11 -26.05 17.74 20.21
C ASN A 11 -26.33 16.28 20.60
N GLN A 12 -27.39 16.00 21.37
CA GLN A 12 -27.77 14.61 21.63
C GLN A 12 -28.32 13.90 20.39
N THR A 13 -29.02 14.59 19.48
CA THR A 13 -29.52 13.98 18.22
C THR A 13 -28.43 13.78 17.17
N SER A 14 -27.41 14.64 17.11
CA SER A 14 -26.26 14.49 16.19
C SER A 14 -25.24 13.46 16.71
N ILE A 15 -25.02 13.39 18.03
CA ILE A 15 -24.14 12.38 18.65
C ILE A 15 -24.79 10.98 18.62
N THR A 16 -26.11 10.87 18.80
CA THR A 16 -26.80 9.57 18.60
C THR A 16 -26.86 9.16 17.12
N LYS A 17 -26.93 10.09 16.16
CA LYS A 17 -26.80 9.76 14.72
C LYS A 17 -25.39 9.29 14.33
N ASN A 18 -24.34 9.83 14.94
CA ASN A 18 -22.95 9.40 14.68
C ASN A 18 -22.54 8.15 15.45
N LEU A 19 -23.07 7.92 16.66
CA LEU A 19 -22.83 6.68 17.42
C LEU A 19 -23.65 5.50 16.88
N ASN A 20 -24.85 5.74 16.34
CA ASN A 20 -25.61 4.69 15.64
C ASN A 20 -25.01 4.30 14.28
N LYS A 21 -24.11 5.11 13.70
CA LYS A 21 -23.34 4.72 12.49
C LYS A 21 -22.17 3.78 12.80
N LYS A 22 -21.74 3.65 14.06
CA LYS A 22 -20.62 2.78 14.48
C LYS A 22 -21.03 1.47 15.14
N LYS A 23 -22.33 1.23 15.36
CA LYS A 23 -22.86 -0.02 15.93
C LYS A 23 -24.03 -0.55 15.11
N ASN A 24 -23.71 -1.20 13.99
CA ASN A 24 -24.45 -2.35 13.41
C ASN A 24 -23.74 -2.80 12.13
N TYR A 25 -22.67 -3.58 12.27
CA TYR A 25 -22.03 -4.29 11.15
C TYR A 25 -22.75 -5.62 10.83
N GLN A 26 -24.08 -5.62 10.92
CA GLN A 26 -24.93 -6.69 10.40
C GLN A 26 -25.31 -6.31 8.97
N GLY A 27 -24.87 -7.13 8.02
CA GLY A 27 -25.02 -6.88 6.60
C GLY A 27 -26.48 -6.60 6.23
N ASN A 28 -26.69 -5.54 5.46
CA ASN A 28 -27.95 -5.34 4.80
C ASN A 28 -27.65 -4.91 3.38
N PHE A 29 -28.08 -5.70 2.40
CA PHE A 29 -27.98 -5.43 0.97
C PHE A 29 -28.32 -3.97 0.60
N LYS A 30 -29.21 -3.35 1.40
CA LYS A 30 -29.55 -1.93 1.36
C LYS A 30 -28.36 -0.98 1.55
N GLU A 31 -27.43 -1.25 2.45
CA GLU A 31 -26.23 -0.44 2.68
C GLU A 31 -25.27 -0.53 1.49
N ASN A 32 -25.01 -1.75 1.01
CA ASN A 32 -24.23 -1.99 -0.21
C ASN A 32 -24.82 -1.24 -1.41
N PHE A 33 -26.14 -1.26 -1.55
CA PHE A 33 -26.85 -0.54 -2.61
C PHE A 33 -26.75 0.99 -2.46
N LEU A 34 -26.88 1.51 -1.23
CA LEU A 34 -26.73 2.94 -0.95
C LEU A 34 -25.32 3.42 -1.29
N GLU A 35 -24.31 2.66 -0.88
CA GLU A 35 -22.91 2.95 -1.22
C GLU A 35 -22.66 2.92 -2.72
N LEU A 36 -23.19 1.91 -3.42
CA LEU A 36 -23.09 1.83 -4.88
C LEU A 36 -23.72 3.05 -5.55
N LYS A 37 -24.90 3.48 -5.06
CA LYS A 37 -25.60 4.67 -5.53
C LYS A 37 -24.80 5.94 -5.28
N GLU A 38 -24.21 6.09 -4.09
CA GLU A 38 -23.34 7.23 -3.76
C GLU A 38 -22.15 7.31 -4.71
N ASN A 39 -21.44 6.21 -4.95
CA ASN A 39 -20.30 6.16 -5.85
C ASN A 39 -20.67 6.52 -7.30
N TRP A 40 -21.84 6.11 -7.78
CA TRP A 40 -22.33 6.50 -9.11
C TRP A 40 -22.79 7.97 -9.17
N LEU A 41 -23.34 8.50 -8.07
CA LEU A 41 -23.65 9.93 -7.97
C LEU A 41 -22.37 10.78 -7.99
N GLU A 42 -21.25 10.31 -7.44
CA GLU A 42 -19.96 11.00 -7.56
C GLU A 42 -19.49 11.10 -9.01
N VAL A 43 -19.67 10.03 -9.81
CA VAL A 43 -19.39 10.06 -11.26
C VAL A 43 -20.25 11.11 -11.96
N LEU A 44 -21.57 11.11 -11.70
CA LEU A 44 -22.51 12.04 -12.34
C LEU A 44 -22.29 13.51 -11.93
N LYS A 45 -21.80 13.75 -10.72
CA LYS A 45 -21.46 15.10 -10.23
C LYS A 45 -20.08 15.58 -10.73
N GLY A 46 -19.30 14.72 -11.38
CA GLY A 46 -17.86 14.87 -11.55
C GLY A 46 -17.40 15.88 -12.60
N LYS A 47 -16.39 16.68 -12.23
CA LYS A 47 -15.49 17.41 -13.16
C LYS A 47 -14.28 16.56 -13.59
N SER A 48 -14.25 15.26 -13.27
CA SER A 48 -13.10 14.36 -13.48
C SER A 48 -13.15 13.53 -14.75
N ILE A 49 -14.17 13.69 -15.60
CA ILE A 49 -14.39 12.88 -16.82
C ILE A 49 -13.11 12.80 -17.68
N LEU A 50 -12.42 13.92 -17.89
CA LEU A 50 -11.17 13.96 -18.65
C LEU A 50 -10.07 13.10 -18.00
N GLN A 51 -9.90 13.21 -16.68
CA GLN A 51 -8.87 12.48 -15.93
C GLN A 51 -9.16 10.97 -15.91
N ASP A 52 -10.43 10.61 -15.68
CA ASP A 52 -10.88 9.22 -15.71
C ASP A 52 -10.76 8.63 -17.13
N THR A 53 -11.02 9.42 -18.18
CA THR A 53 -10.87 8.96 -19.58
C THR A 53 -9.40 8.76 -19.95
N LEU A 54 -8.51 9.71 -19.62
CA LEU A 54 -7.07 9.57 -19.88
C LEU A 54 -6.48 8.39 -19.12
N SER A 55 -6.88 8.20 -17.86
CA SER A 55 -6.47 7.04 -17.08
C SER A 55 -6.96 5.74 -17.70
N ALA A 56 -8.21 5.67 -18.12
CA ALA A 56 -8.77 4.50 -18.79
C ALA A 56 -8.00 4.12 -20.07
N ILE A 57 -7.58 5.11 -20.87
CA ILE A 57 -6.75 4.88 -22.07
C ILE A 57 -5.39 4.26 -21.70
N THR A 58 -4.71 4.82 -20.70
CA THR A 58 -3.42 4.30 -20.24
C THR A 58 -3.56 2.87 -19.72
N VAL A 59 -4.58 2.61 -18.90
CA VAL A 59 -4.84 1.27 -18.34
C VAL A 59 -5.25 0.27 -19.43
N ALA A 60 -6.10 0.67 -20.38
CA ALA A 60 -6.48 -0.16 -21.52
C ALA A 60 -5.27 -0.57 -22.37
N SER A 61 -4.37 0.38 -22.64
CA SER A 61 -3.13 0.13 -23.35
C SER A 61 -2.29 -0.94 -22.65
N VAL A 62 -2.13 -0.88 -21.33
CA VAL A 62 -1.39 -1.88 -20.56
C VAL A 62 -2.11 -3.23 -20.50
N ALA A 63 -3.44 -3.24 -20.39
CA ALA A 63 -4.20 -4.47 -20.19
C ALA A 63 -4.45 -5.28 -21.47
N LEU A 64 -4.61 -4.64 -22.63
CA LEU A 64 -4.86 -5.32 -23.91
C LEU A 64 -3.84 -6.44 -24.19
N PRO A 65 -2.52 -6.16 -24.24
CA PRO A 65 -1.55 -7.21 -24.49
C PRO A 65 -1.51 -8.24 -23.37
N LEU A 66 -1.70 -7.82 -22.12
CA LEU A 66 -1.67 -8.73 -20.97
C LEU A 66 -2.87 -9.68 -20.95
N ASN A 67 -4.06 -9.22 -21.34
CA ASN A 67 -5.26 -10.07 -21.48
C ASN A 67 -5.05 -11.18 -22.50
N ILE A 68 -4.49 -10.83 -23.67
CA ILE A 68 -4.16 -11.78 -24.74
C ILE A 68 -3.11 -12.76 -24.23
N ALA A 69 -2.00 -12.25 -23.69
CA ALA A 69 -0.89 -13.07 -23.21
C ALA A 69 -1.33 -14.08 -22.16
N LEU A 70 -2.11 -13.64 -21.15
CA LEU A 70 -2.53 -14.52 -20.07
C LEU A 70 -3.50 -15.61 -20.54
N ALA A 71 -4.38 -15.32 -21.51
CA ALA A 71 -5.27 -16.32 -22.09
C ALA A 71 -4.48 -17.38 -22.88
N VAL A 72 -3.58 -16.94 -23.76
CA VAL A 72 -2.73 -17.85 -24.54
C VAL A 72 -1.86 -18.71 -23.63
N ALA A 73 -1.28 -18.12 -22.57
CA ALA A 73 -0.50 -18.87 -21.58
C ALA A 73 -1.31 -19.91 -20.79
N CYS A 74 -2.65 -19.80 -20.80
CA CYS A 74 -3.55 -20.82 -20.23
C CYS A 74 -3.98 -21.88 -21.26
N GLY A 75 -3.51 -21.81 -22.51
CA GLY A 75 -4.00 -22.66 -23.59
C GLY A 75 -5.42 -22.29 -24.07
N LEU A 76 -5.85 -21.05 -23.81
CA LEU A 76 -7.17 -20.54 -24.21
C LEU A 76 -7.05 -19.65 -25.45
N PRO A 77 -8.13 -19.50 -26.23
CA PRO A 77 -8.21 -18.47 -27.26
C PRO A 77 -7.94 -17.09 -26.67
N ALA A 78 -7.19 -16.24 -27.38
CA ALA A 78 -6.90 -14.87 -26.96
C ALA A 78 -8.17 -14.04 -26.66
N SER A 79 -9.26 -14.33 -27.37
CA SER A 79 -10.57 -13.72 -27.13
C SER A 79 -11.06 -13.93 -25.70
N SER A 80 -10.80 -15.09 -25.07
CA SER A 80 -11.26 -15.37 -23.70
C SER A 80 -10.67 -14.40 -22.68
N GLY A 81 -9.41 -13.99 -22.85
CA GLY A 81 -8.78 -12.99 -21.99
C GLY A 81 -9.30 -11.58 -22.23
N LEU A 82 -9.50 -11.21 -23.50
CA LEU A 82 -10.08 -9.91 -23.87
C LEU A 82 -11.52 -9.77 -23.35
N ILE A 83 -12.34 -10.80 -23.54
CA ILE A 83 -13.72 -10.87 -23.04
C ILE A 83 -13.75 -10.80 -21.51
N ALA A 84 -12.85 -11.50 -20.83
CA ALA A 84 -12.75 -11.44 -19.38
C ALA A 84 -12.46 -10.02 -18.88
N GLY A 85 -11.47 -9.32 -19.46
CA GLY A 85 -11.18 -7.92 -19.11
C GLY A 85 -12.29 -6.94 -19.49
N ALA A 86 -13.00 -7.19 -20.59
CA ALA A 86 -14.13 -6.38 -21.03
C ALA A 86 -15.38 -6.59 -20.15
N ILE A 87 -15.96 -7.79 -20.20
CA ILE A 87 -17.25 -8.09 -19.56
C ILE A 87 -17.08 -8.34 -18.07
N GLY A 88 -16.14 -9.21 -17.68
CA GLY A 88 -15.87 -9.48 -16.27
C GLY A 88 -15.35 -8.25 -15.54
N GLY A 89 -14.40 -7.55 -16.17
CA GLY A 89 -13.89 -6.27 -15.67
C GLY A 89 -14.96 -5.18 -15.57
N GLY A 90 -15.83 -5.06 -16.57
CA GLY A 90 -16.87 -4.05 -16.62
C GLY A 90 -17.97 -4.27 -15.58
N LEU A 91 -18.43 -5.51 -15.41
CA LEU A 91 -19.39 -5.86 -14.36
C LEU A 91 -18.82 -5.61 -12.96
N ALA A 92 -17.56 -5.97 -12.72
CA ALA A 92 -16.89 -5.67 -11.46
C ALA A 92 -16.73 -4.15 -11.25
N ALA A 93 -16.43 -3.36 -12.29
CA ALA A 93 -16.38 -1.90 -12.19
C ALA A 93 -17.75 -1.27 -11.87
N ILE A 94 -18.84 -1.85 -12.37
CA ILE A 94 -20.20 -1.36 -12.13
C ILE A 94 -20.70 -1.66 -10.72
N PHE A 95 -20.45 -2.88 -10.25
CA PHE A 95 -21.05 -3.42 -9.01
C PHE A 95 -20.07 -3.55 -7.84
N GLY A 96 -18.77 -3.33 -8.07
CA GLY A 96 -17.71 -3.47 -7.07
C GLY A 96 -17.68 -2.39 -6.00
N GLY A 97 -16.97 -2.71 -4.92
CA GLY A 97 -16.81 -1.90 -3.72
C GLY A 97 -15.55 -1.04 -3.71
N SER A 98 -14.57 -1.33 -4.58
CA SER A 98 -13.39 -0.51 -4.80
C SER A 98 -13.53 0.31 -6.09
N SER A 99 -13.59 1.64 -5.97
CA SER A 99 -13.89 2.53 -7.10
C SER A 99 -12.75 2.63 -8.11
N LEU A 100 -11.49 2.48 -7.70
CA LEU A 100 -10.32 2.65 -8.58
C LEU A 100 -9.67 1.32 -8.97
N GLN A 101 -10.20 0.22 -8.47
CA GLN A 101 -9.75 -1.12 -8.85
C GLN A 101 -10.10 -1.43 -10.30
N VAL A 102 -9.16 -2.06 -11.00
CA VAL A 102 -9.33 -2.57 -12.35
C VAL A 102 -9.27 -4.09 -12.31
N THR A 103 -10.33 -4.71 -12.79
CA THR A 103 -10.53 -6.15 -12.78
C THR A 103 -10.18 -6.75 -14.13
N GLY A 104 -9.59 -7.95 -14.15
CA GLY A 104 -9.34 -8.70 -15.37
C GLY A 104 -8.60 -10.01 -15.08
N PRO A 105 -8.17 -10.73 -16.13
CA PRO A 105 -7.31 -11.90 -15.98
C PRO A 105 -6.04 -11.57 -15.20
N ALA A 106 -5.68 -12.45 -14.27
CA ALA A 106 -4.52 -12.28 -13.40
C ALA A 106 -3.55 -13.46 -13.51
N ALA A 107 -2.25 -13.14 -13.51
CA ALA A 107 -1.18 -14.12 -13.60
C ALA A 107 -1.21 -15.16 -12.47
N ALA A 108 -1.68 -14.77 -11.28
CA ALA A 108 -1.86 -15.67 -10.13
C ALA A 108 -2.86 -16.80 -10.40
N LEU A 109 -3.86 -16.56 -11.24
CA LEU A 109 -4.88 -17.55 -11.60
C LEU A 109 -4.40 -18.47 -12.74
N ASN A 110 -3.44 -18.03 -13.56
CA ASN A 110 -3.08 -18.69 -14.81
C ASN A 110 -2.71 -20.17 -14.66
N VAL A 111 -1.90 -20.51 -13.65
CA VAL A 111 -1.44 -21.90 -13.46
C VAL A 111 -2.62 -22.85 -13.23
N MET A 112 -3.61 -22.43 -12.44
CA MET A 112 -4.80 -23.23 -12.18
C MET A 112 -5.76 -23.24 -13.37
N VAL A 113 -5.90 -22.10 -14.06
CA VAL A 113 -6.71 -22.05 -15.28
C VAL A 113 -6.11 -22.94 -16.37
N LEU A 114 -4.79 -22.96 -16.52
CA LEU A 114 -4.09 -23.89 -17.42
C LEU A 114 -4.35 -25.35 -17.04
N ALA A 115 -4.32 -25.70 -15.76
CA ALA A 115 -4.65 -27.05 -15.30
C ALA A 115 -6.09 -27.44 -15.66
N ILE A 116 -7.07 -26.56 -15.41
CA ILE A 116 -8.46 -26.78 -15.81
C ILE A 116 -8.60 -26.88 -17.33
N THR A 117 -7.87 -26.06 -18.09
CA THR A 117 -7.88 -26.09 -19.55
C THR A 117 -7.39 -27.42 -20.07
N LYS A 118 -6.31 -27.98 -19.50
CA LYS A 118 -5.78 -29.29 -19.90
C LYS A 118 -6.76 -30.44 -19.65
N ASP A 119 -7.47 -30.43 -18.52
CA ASP A 119 -8.34 -31.54 -18.12
C ASP A 119 -9.79 -31.44 -18.64
N TYR A 120 -10.28 -30.21 -18.84
CA TYR A 120 -11.68 -29.88 -19.13
C TYR A 120 -11.87 -28.97 -20.35
N GLY A 121 -10.80 -28.48 -20.97
CA GLY A 121 -10.86 -27.58 -22.13
C GLY A 121 -11.37 -26.17 -21.81
N ALA A 122 -11.50 -25.34 -22.85
CA ALA A 122 -11.96 -23.96 -22.73
C ALA A 122 -13.40 -23.86 -22.15
N ILE A 123 -14.27 -24.79 -22.50
CA ILE A 123 -15.65 -24.87 -21.96
C ILE A 123 -15.61 -25.13 -20.45
N GLY A 124 -14.70 -26.01 -20.00
CA GLY A 124 -14.44 -26.26 -18.59
C GLY A 124 -14.03 -25.01 -17.82
N VAL A 125 -13.18 -24.18 -18.41
CA VAL A 125 -12.79 -22.88 -17.82
C VAL A 125 -13.96 -21.92 -17.72
N CYS A 126 -14.81 -21.84 -18.75
CA CYS A 126 -16.02 -20.99 -18.72
C CYS A 126 -16.96 -21.43 -17.59
N PHE A 127 -17.15 -22.74 -17.43
CA PHE A 127 -17.96 -23.30 -16.34
C PHE A 127 -17.33 -23.02 -14.97
N ALA A 128 -16.03 -23.23 -14.82
CA ALA A 128 -15.30 -22.88 -13.60
C ALA A 128 -15.47 -21.39 -13.28
N CYS A 129 -15.40 -20.51 -14.27
CA CYS A 129 -15.60 -19.06 -14.11
C CYS A 129 -17.00 -18.74 -13.52
N ILE A 130 -18.05 -19.41 -13.98
CA ILE A 130 -19.40 -19.30 -13.39
C ILE A 130 -19.41 -19.75 -11.93
N ILE A 131 -18.80 -20.88 -11.61
CA ILE A 131 -18.73 -21.42 -10.24
C ILE A 131 -17.94 -20.49 -9.31
N ILE A 132 -16.82 -19.92 -9.76
CA ILE A 132 -16.06 -18.88 -9.02
C ILE A 132 -16.99 -17.71 -8.70
N GLY A 133 -17.76 -17.25 -9.69
CA GLY A 133 -18.71 -16.16 -9.51
C GLY A 133 -19.76 -16.48 -8.44
N ILE A 134 -20.35 -17.67 -8.49
CA ILE A 134 -21.33 -18.14 -7.50
C ILE A 134 -20.71 -18.21 -6.11
N ILE A 135 -19.52 -18.78 -5.96
CA ILE A 135 -18.82 -18.86 -4.67
C ILE A 135 -18.55 -17.44 -4.12
N GLN A 136 -18.09 -16.51 -4.95
CA GLN A 136 -17.86 -15.11 -4.56
C GLN A 136 -19.14 -14.40 -4.12
N LEU A 137 -20.26 -14.63 -4.80
CA LEU A 137 -21.57 -14.12 -4.39
C LEU A 137 -22.00 -14.69 -3.03
N VAL A 138 -21.78 -16.00 -2.80
CA VAL A 138 -22.04 -16.64 -1.50
C VAL A 138 -21.14 -16.05 -0.42
N LEU A 139 -19.85 -15.86 -0.68
CA LEU A 139 -18.91 -15.23 0.27
C LEU A 139 -19.32 -13.79 0.60
N SER A 140 -19.77 -13.02 -0.39
CA SER A 140 -20.31 -11.67 -0.17
C SER A 140 -21.56 -11.69 0.71
N TYR A 141 -22.51 -12.59 0.42
CA TYR A 141 -23.74 -12.77 1.21
C TYR A 141 -23.46 -13.14 2.66
N LEU A 142 -22.51 -14.07 2.89
CA LEU A 142 -22.06 -14.47 4.23
C LEU A 142 -21.20 -13.40 4.93
N SER A 143 -20.98 -12.24 4.31
CA SER A 143 -20.11 -11.17 4.82
C SER A 143 -18.67 -11.64 5.08
N ALA A 144 -18.20 -12.62 4.31
CA ALA A 144 -16.92 -13.28 4.51
C ALA A 144 -15.71 -12.47 4.01
N GLY A 145 -15.92 -11.34 3.33
CA GLY A 145 -14.84 -10.47 2.85
C GLY A 145 -13.93 -9.94 3.98
N ARG A 146 -14.42 -9.92 5.22
CA ARG A 146 -13.62 -9.54 6.40
C ARG A 146 -12.55 -10.58 6.77
N PHE A 147 -12.76 -11.85 6.47
CA PHE A 147 -11.86 -12.93 6.88
C PHE A 147 -10.57 -12.99 6.06
N ILE A 148 -10.55 -12.37 4.88
CA ILE A 148 -9.35 -12.34 4.03
C ILE A 148 -8.22 -11.52 4.66
N LYS A 149 -8.52 -10.61 5.60
CA LYS A 149 -7.51 -9.88 6.39
C LYS A 149 -6.65 -10.77 7.29
N TYR A 150 -6.99 -12.06 7.45
CA TYR A 150 -6.24 -13.01 8.29
C TYR A 150 -5.22 -13.85 7.50
N VAL A 151 -5.14 -13.73 6.17
CA VAL A 151 -4.13 -14.46 5.38
C VAL A 151 -2.75 -13.83 5.61
N PRO A 152 -1.74 -14.57 6.08
CA PRO A 152 -0.43 -13.99 6.39
C PRO A 152 0.29 -13.46 5.13
N GLU A 153 0.94 -12.30 5.24
CA GLU A 153 1.74 -11.72 4.15
C GLU A 153 2.85 -12.66 3.66
N ALA A 154 3.49 -13.41 4.57
CA ALA A 154 4.50 -14.41 4.22
C ALA A 154 3.96 -15.52 3.30
N VAL A 155 2.72 -15.98 3.54
CA VAL A 155 2.07 -17.02 2.73
C VAL A 155 1.71 -16.46 1.35
N LEU A 156 1.24 -15.22 1.28
CA LEU A 156 0.93 -14.53 0.03
C LEU A 156 2.17 -14.27 -0.82
N ALA A 157 3.27 -13.82 -0.20
CA ALA A 157 4.55 -13.60 -0.86
C ALA A 157 5.16 -14.92 -1.38
N GLY A 158 5.01 -16.01 -0.62
CA GLY A 158 5.41 -17.35 -1.05
C GLY A 158 4.59 -17.85 -2.24
N PHE A 159 3.26 -17.72 -2.15
CA PHE A 159 2.33 -18.06 -3.23
C PHE A 159 2.65 -17.30 -4.53
N THR A 160 2.75 -15.96 -4.47
CA THR A 160 3.07 -15.12 -5.63
C THR A 160 4.43 -15.45 -6.24
N THR A 161 5.42 -15.77 -5.42
CA THR A 161 6.72 -16.27 -5.88
C THR A 161 6.59 -17.59 -6.62
N GLY A 162 5.81 -18.53 -6.10
CA GLY A 162 5.55 -19.81 -6.75
C GLY A 162 4.84 -19.65 -8.10
N VAL A 163 3.87 -18.73 -8.19
CA VAL A 163 3.22 -18.34 -9.45
C VAL A 163 4.25 -17.80 -10.44
N GLY A 164 5.10 -16.86 -10.02
CA GLY A 164 6.13 -16.26 -10.87
C GLY A 164 7.07 -17.30 -11.47
N ILE A 165 7.53 -18.25 -10.66
CA ILE A 165 8.38 -19.38 -11.09
C ILE A 165 7.63 -20.26 -12.09
N LYS A 166 6.39 -20.65 -11.78
CA LYS A 166 5.61 -21.55 -12.64
C LYS A 166 5.21 -20.89 -13.96
N LEU A 167 4.98 -19.57 -13.94
CA LEU A 167 4.77 -18.79 -15.16
C LEU A 167 6.04 -18.85 -16.02
N LEU A 168 7.22 -18.56 -15.46
CA LEU A 168 8.49 -18.64 -16.19
C LEU A 168 8.76 -20.03 -16.78
N ASP A 169 8.43 -21.10 -16.05
CA ASP A 169 8.51 -22.50 -16.54
C ASP A 169 7.71 -22.71 -17.84
N SER A 170 6.58 -22.03 -18.01
CA SER A 170 5.78 -22.09 -19.23
C SER A 170 6.20 -21.11 -20.32
N GLN A 171 6.75 -19.94 -19.96
CA GLN A 171 6.98 -18.85 -20.91
C GLN A 171 8.40 -18.82 -21.48
N ILE A 172 9.38 -19.39 -20.78
CA ILE A 172 10.75 -19.49 -21.29
C ILE A 172 10.82 -20.36 -22.55
N PRO A 173 10.20 -21.56 -22.62
CA PRO A 173 10.22 -22.36 -23.84
C PRO A 173 9.50 -21.69 -25.01
N GLU A 174 8.35 -21.07 -24.76
CA GLU A 174 7.60 -20.28 -25.74
C GLU A 174 8.46 -19.15 -26.34
N LEU A 175 9.33 -18.52 -25.53
CA LEU A 175 10.27 -17.50 -25.99
C LEU A 175 11.26 -18.04 -27.05
N PHE A 176 11.64 -19.30 -26.94
CA PHE A 176 12.52 -19.99 -27.90
C PHE A 176 11.76 -20.57 -29.11
N GLY A 177 10.43 -20.52 -29.09
CA GLY A 177 9.57 -21.17 -30.08
C GLY A 177 9.51 -22.69 -29.89
N PHE A 178 9.56 -23.16 -28.65
CA PHE A 178 9.51 -24.58 -28.29
C PHE A 178 8.18 -25.00 -27.67
N ASP A 179 7.76 -26.23 -27.97
CA ASP A 179 6.67 -26.93 -27.28
C ASP A 179 7.14 -27.69 -26.02
N TYR A 180 8.43 -27.61 -25.67
CA TYR A 180 9.04 -28.34 -24.56
C TYR A 180 8.90 -27.61 -23.22
N THR A 181 9.08 -28.34 -22.11
CA THR A 181 9.22 -27.74 -20.76
C THR A 181 10.66 -27.29 -20.49
N VAL A 182 10.88 -26.41 -19.49
CA VAL A 182 12.24 -25.98 -19.10
C VAL A 182 13.13 -27.18 -18.70
N MET A 183 12.56 -28.20 -18.06
CA MET A 183 13.33 -29.39 -17.68
C MET A 183 13.76 -30.22 -18.89
N GLN A 184 12.89 -30.35 -19.89
CA GLN A 184 13.25 -30.99 -21.16
C GLN A 184 14.32 -30.18 -21.89
N LEU A 185 14.19 -28.86 -21.91
CA LEU A 185 15.21 -27.98 -22.48
C LEU A 185 16.58 -28.17 -21.79
N LEU A 186 16.61 -28.18 -20.45
CA LEU A 186 17.83 -28.42 -19.68
C LEU A 186 18.47 -29.78 -20.01
N ASN A 187 17.67 -30.83 -20.16
CA ASN A 187 18.17 -32.14 -20.57
C ASN A 187 18.75 -32.11 -22.00
N MET A 188 18.10 -31.37 -22.90
CA MET A 188 18.57 -31.19 -24.28
C MET A 188 19.84 -30.34 -24.36
N MET A 189 20.09 -29.41 -23.41
CA MET A 189 21.29 -28.56 -23.41
C MET A 189 22.61 -29.35 -23.32
N SER A 190 22.57 -30.62 -22.92
CA SER A 190 23.73 -31.53 -22.97
C SER A 190 24.20 -31.84 -24.40
N HIS A 191 23.36 -31.61 -25.41
CA HIS A 191 23.67 -31.81 -26.83
C HIS A 191 23.25 -30.60 -27.67
N PRO A 192 24.04 -30.09 -28.62
CA PRO A 192 23.73 -28.85 -29.34
C PRO A 192 22.51 -28.91 -30.29
N ILE A 193 21.83 -30.06 -30.40
CA ILE A 193 20.67 -30.29 -31.26
C ILE A 193 19.50 -29.35 -30.96
N TRP A 194 19.33 -28.88 -29.73
CA TRP A 194 18.25 -27.93 -29.42
C TRP A 194 18.38 -26.61 -30.19
N LEU A 195 19.60 -26.20 -30.59
CA LEU A 195 19.84 -24.94 -31.32
C LEU A 195 19.22 -24.94 -32.72
N THR A 196 19.01 -26.11 -33.33
CA THR A 196 18.38 -26.22 -34.65
C THR A 196 16.87 -26.13 -34.58
N GLU A 197 16.28 -26.43 -33.42
CA GLU A 197 14.84 -26.31 -33.17
C GLU A 197 14.44 -24.87 -32.80
N VAL A 198 15.40 -23.99 -32.45
CA VAL A 198 15.11 -22.62 -32.00
C VAL A 198 14.63 -21.75 -33.16
N SER A 199 13.48 -21.11 -32.98
CA SER A 199 13.08 -19.99 -33.84
C SER A 199 13.76 -18.70 -33.36
N TRP A 200 14.92 -18.37 -33.94
CA TRP A 200 15.68 -17.18 -33.55
C TRP A 200 14.91 -15.88 -33.76
N ILE A 201 14.01 -15.83 -34.73
CA ILE A 201 13.14 -14.67 -34.97
C ILE A 201 12.13 -14.52 -33.83
N ALA A 202 11.58 -15.63 -33.32
CA ALA A 202 10.72 -15.63 -32.15
C ALA A 202 11.47 -15.13 -30.90
N VAL A 203 12.70 -15.61 -30.69
CA VAL A 203 13.58 -15.14 -29.61
C VAL A 203 13.82 -13.64 -29.69
N VAL A 204 14.13 -13.12 -30.89
CA VAL A 204 14.30 -11.67 -31.11
C VAL A 204 13.02 -10.92 -30.75
N CYS A 205 11.85 -11.42 -31.15
CA CYS A 205 10.57 -10.77 -30.83
C CYS A 205 10.35 -10.69 -29.32
N GLY A 206 10.53 -11.80 -28.63
CA GLY A 206 10.30 -11.89 -27.19
C GLY A 206 11.31 -11.11 -26.36
N LEU A 207 12.61 -11.24 -26.67
CA LEU A 207 13.66 -10.48 -25.99
C LEU A 207 13.53 -8.97 -26.23
N PHE A 208 13.15 -8.55 -27.44
CA PHE A 208 12.88 -7.14 -27.72
C PHE A 208 11.80 -6.60 -26.78
N VAL A 209 10.64 -7.26 -26.68
CA VAL A 209 9.57 -6.81 -25.78
C VAL A 209 10.02 -6.84 -24.32
N ALA A 210 10.70 -7.90 -23.90
CA ALA A 210 11.17 -8.04 -22.52
C ALA A 210 12.16 -6.92 -22.13
N LEU A 211 13.15 -6.65 -22.99
CA LEU A 211 14.15 -5.61 -22.78
C LEU A 211 13.55 -4.21 -22.90
N PHE A 212 12.64 -3.98 -23.85
CA PHE A 212 11.97 -2.70 -24.02
C PHE A 212 11.12 -2.33 -22.79
N VAL A 213 10.30 -3.26 -22.31
CA VAL A 213 9.48 -3.08 -21.10
C VAL A 213 10.35 -2.87 -19.86
N THR A 214 11.48 -3.57 -19.77
CA THR A 214 12.43 -3.43 -18.65
C THR A 214 13.15 -2.09 -18.69
N SER A 215 13.61 -1.65 -19.87
CA SER A 215 14.29 -0.38 -20.07
C SER A 215 13.39 0.82 -19.81
N CYS A 216 12.10 0.71 -20.18
CA CYS A 216 11.12 1.76 -19.95
C CYS A 216 10.55 1.79 -18.52
N ARG A 217 11.06 0.99 -17.57
CA ARG A 217 10.53 0.90 -16.20
C ARG A 217 10.52 2.25 -15.45
N GLN A 218 11.38 3.19 -15.82
CA GLN A 218 11.45 4.52 -15.20
C GLN A 218 10.25 5.41 -15.58
N PHE A 219 9.65 5.19 -16.75
CA PHE A 219 8.54 5.98 -17.26
C PHE A 219 7.19 5.41 -16.80
N LYS A 220 6.80 5.71 -15.56
CA LYS A 220 5.62 5.09 -14.89
C LYS A 220 4.29 5.19 -15.63
N GLN A 221 4.10 6.22 -16.47
CA GLN A 221 2.87 6.46 -17.24
C GLN A 221 2.96 5.97 -18.69
N PHE A 222 4.13 5.55 -19.15
CA PHE A 222 4.34 5.12 -20.53
C PHE A 222 3.90 3.66 -20.70
N PRO A 223 2.97 3.33 -21.61
CA PRO A 223 2.48 1.96 -21.81
C PRO A 223 3.49 1.11 -22.59
N ALA A 224 4.64 0.83 -21.98
CA ALA A 224 5.78 0.18 -22.64
C ALA A 224 5.45 -1.20 -23.24
N SER A 225 4.61 -1.99 -22.58
CA SER A 225 4.19 -3.31 -23.08
C SER A 225 3.40 -3.19 -24.38
N PHE A 226 2.45 -2.25 -24.43
CA PHE A 226 1.65 -1.97 -25.63
C PHE A 226 2.54 -1.51 -26.78
N VAL A 227 3.36 -0.49 -26.53
CA VAL A 227 4.23 0.10 -27.56
C VAL A 227 5.24 -0.92 -28.07
N GLY A 228 5.87 -1.70 -27.19
CA GLY A 228 6.81 -2.74 -27.58
C GLY A 228 6.17 -3.80 -28.48
N ILE A 229 4.94 -4.24 -28.14
CA ILE A 229 4.19 -5.21 -28.95
C ILE A 229 3.80 -4.60 -30.30
N VAL A 230 3.28 -3.38 -30.34
CA VAL A 230 2.93 -2.71 -31.60
C VAL A 230 4.14 -2.58 -32.52
N ILE A 231 5.31 -2.17 -32.00
CA ILE A 231 6.54 -2.03 -32.78
C ILE A 231 6.95 -3.38 -33.37
N ILE A 232 7.05 -4.43 -32.54
CA ILE A 232 7.55 -5.72 -33.02
C ILE A 232 6.55 -6.40 -33.96
N THR A 233 5.24 -6.22 -33.73
CA THR A 233 4.20 -6.72 -34.64
C THR A 233 4.27 -6.01 -35.99
N ALA A 234 4.41 -4.68 -36.01
CA ALA A 234 4.55 -3.91 -37.25
C ALA A 234 5.80 -4.33 -38.04
N LEU A 235 6.94 -4.50 -37.36
CA LEU A 235 8.18 -5.01 -37.97
C LEU A 235 8.01 -6.43 -38.52
N ALA A 236 7.40 -7.33 -37.74
CA ALA A 236 7.18 -8.71 -38.15
C ALA A 236 6.23 -8.83 -39.36
N ILE A 237 5.27 -7.90 -39.51
CA ILE A 237 4.40 -7.82 -40.69
C ILE A 237 5.18 -7.25 -41.87
N HIS A 238 5.84 -6.10 -41.71
CA HIS A 238 6.54 -5.40 -42.78
C HIS A 238 7.67 -6.24 -43.40
N LEU A 239 8.38 -6.99 -42.57
CA LEU A 239 9.49 -7.86 -42.98
C LEU A 239 9.05 -9.28 -43.33
N ASN A 240 7.75 -9.59 -43.27
CA ASN A 240 7.18 -10.92 -43.52
C ASN A 240 7.86 -12.04 -42.71
N TRP A 241 8.07 -11.81 -41.42
CA TRP A 241 8.68 -12.80 -40.54
C TRP A 241 7.77 -14.02 -40.36
N ASN A 242 8.36 -15.20 -40.57
CA ASN A 242 7.73 -16.49 -40.29
C ASN A 242 7.83 -16.80 -38.80
N VAL A 243 6.85 -16.33 -38.03
CA VAL A 243 6.72 -16.55 -36.59
C VAL A 243 5.30 -16.95 -36.27
N GLU A 244 5.14 -17.73 -35.21
CA GLU A 244 3.82 -18.08 -34.70
C GLU A 244 3.12 -16.84 -34.14
N ARG A 245 1.83 -16.71 -34.42
CA ARG A 245 1.01 -15.54 -34.10
C ARG A 245 -0.21 -15.96 -33.29
N VAL A 246 -0.81 -15.01 -32.59
CA VAL A 246 -2.01 -15.21 -31.76
C VAL A 246 -3.16 -15.92 -32.50
N GLY A 247 -3.28 -15.69 -33.81
CA GLY A 247 -4.32 -16.31 -34.62
C GLY A 247 -5.65 -15.56 -34.54
N VAL A 248 -6.68 -16.13 -35.18
CA VAL A 248 -7.95 -15.42 -35.44
C VAL A 248 -8.65 -15.00 -34.15
N ILE A 249 -8.96 -13.71 -34.03
CA ILE A 249 -9.80 -13.13 -32.98
C ILE A 249 -11.12 -12.69 -33.62
N SER A 250 -12.24 -13.25 -33.17
CA SER A 250 -13.56 -12.82 -33.65
C SER A 250 -13.83 -11.37 -33.21
N ALA A 251 -14.19 -10.51 -34.16
CA ALA A 251 -14.67 -9.16 -33.88
C ALA A 251 -16.09 -9.15 -33.28
N ILE A 252 -16.80 -10.27 -33.36
CA ILE A 252 -18.17 -10.44 -32.85
C ILE A 252 -18.09 -10.93 -31.41
N LEU A 253 -18.72 -10.18 -30.49
CA LEU A 253 -18.90 -10.64 -29.11
C LEU A 253 -19.85 -11.83 -29.07
N PRO A 254 -19.49 -12.93 -28.39
CA PRO A 254 -20.34 -14.10 -28.27
C PRO A 254 -21.59 -13.79 -27.45
N SER A 255 -22.72 -14.40 -27.84
CA SER A 255 -23.95 -14.36 -27.06
C SER A 255 -23.80 -15.14 -25.74
N PRO A 256 -24.37 -14.66 -24.63
CA PRO A 256 -24.37 -15.40 -23.36
C PRO A 256 -24.95 -16.81 -23.53
N SER A 257 -24.24 -17.81 -23.06
CA SER A 257 -24.65 -19.21 -23.07
C SER A 257 -24.13 -19.93 -21.83
N PHE A 258 -24.87 -20.94 -21.36
CA PHE A 258 -24.38 -21.79 -20.27
C PHE A 258 -23.43 -22.86 -20.84
N PRO A 259 -22.19 -22.96 -20.36
CA PRO A 259 -21.26 -23.99 -20.80
C PRO A 259 -21.75 -25.37 -20.35
N LEU A 260 -21.92 -26.28 -21.32
CA LEU A 260 -22.35 -27.65 -21.07
C LEU A 260 -21.14 -28.52 -20.72
N ILE A 261 -21.16 -29.12 -19.53
CA ILE A 261 -20.13 -30.05 -19.05
C ILE A 261 -20.73 -31.46 -18.95
N ASN A 262 -19.95 -32.47 -19.34
CA ASN A 262 -20.33 -33.86 -19.17
C ASN A 262 -20.57 -34.19 -17.69
N SER A 263 -21.65 -34.91 -17.37
CA SER A 263 -22.08 -35.22 -16.01
C SER A 263 -21.01 -35.91 -15.17
N GLU A 264 -20.14 -36.72 -15.79
CA GLU A 264 -19.07 -37.45 -15.08
C GLU A 264 -17.97 -36.52 -14.54
N LYS A 265 -17.66 -35.44 -15.26
CA LYS A 265 -16.60 -34.47 -14.91
C LYS A 265 -17.11 -33.30 -14.06
N PHE A 266 -18.43 -33.24 -13.83
CA PHE A 266 -19.09 -32.12 -13.16
C PHE A 266 -18.59 -31.90 -11.73
N MET A 267 -18.62 -32.95 -10.91
CA MET A 267 -18.21 -32.86 -9.49
C MET A 267 -16.72 -32.60 -9.33
N SER A 268 -15.88 -33.22 -10.16
CA SER A 268 -14.42 -33.02 -10.10
C SER A 268 -14.04 -31.58 -10.49
N LEU A 269 -14.72 -31.00 -11.48
CA LEU A 269 -14.50 -29.61 -11.89
C LEU A 269 -14.91 -28.62 -10.80
N ILE A 270 -16.05 -28.84 -10.13
CA ILE A 270 -16.47 -27.99 -9.00
C ILE A 270 -15.40 -28.01 -7.90
N ILE A 271 -14.93 -29.20 -7.51
CA ILE A 271 -13.89 -29.34 -6.47
C ILE A 271 -12.60 -28.65 -6.89
N ALA A 272 -12.18 -28.80 -8.15
CA ALA A 272 -10.99 -28.14 -8.71
C ALA A 272 -11.12 -26.60 -8.75
N THR A 273 -12.36 -26.07 -8.78
CA THR A 273 -12.64 -24.63 -8.89
C THR A 273 -12.64 -23.92 -7.53
N ILE A 274 -12.92 -24.62 -6.43
CA ILE A 274 -12.98 -24.02 -5.08
C ILE A 274 -11.68 -23.27 -4.70
N PRO A 275 -10.47 -23.86 -4.84
CA PRO A 275 -9.21 -23.16 -4.57
C PRO A 275 -9.07 -21.88 -5.40
N LEU A 276 -9.45 -21.95 -6.68
CA LEU A 276 -9.36 -20.84 -7.63
C LEU A 276 -10.30 -19.69 -7.24
N ALA A 277 -11.51 -20.01 -6.74
CA ALA A 277 -12.47 -19.03 -6.24
C ALA A 277 -11.97 -18.28 -5.00
N PHE A 278 -11.39 -19.00 -4.04
CA PHE A 278 -10.78 -18.39 -2.86
C PHE A 278 -9.58 -17.53 -3.23
N LEU A 279 -8.73 -18.00 -4.13
CA LEU A 279 -7.58 -17.24 -4.59
C LEU A 279 -8.01 -15.93 -5.28
N ALA A 280 -8.92 -16.00 -6.24
CA ALA A 280 -9.41 -14.82 -6.95
C ALA A 280 -10.05 -13.79 -5.99
N SER A 281 -10.72 -14.27 -4.94
CA SER A 281 -11.29 -13.44 -3.88
C SER A 281 -10.21 -12.76 -3.04
N ILE A 282 -9.20 -13.51 -2.61
CA ILE A 282 -8.08 -12.99 -1.79
C ILE A 282 -7.29 -11.95 -2.58
N GLU A 283 -6.89 -12.28 -3.81
CA GLU A 283 -6.11 -11.38 -4.67
C GLU A 283 -6.86 -10.08 -4.94
N THR A 284 -8.16 -10.16 -5.21
CA THR A 284 -9.03 -8.99 -5.40
C THR A 284 -9.00 -8.06 -4.18
N LEU A 285 -9.17 -8.59 -2.97
CA LEU A 285 -9.25 -7.75 -1.77
C LEU A 285 -7.88 -7.20 -1.36
N LEU A 286 -6.81 -7.95 -1.59
CA LEU A 286 -5.44 -7.45 -1.41
C LEU A 286 -5.12 -6.33 -2.39
N SER A 287 -5.52 -6.49 -3.65
CA SER A 287 -5.44 -5.43 -4.66
C SER A 287 -6.23 -4.20 -4.22
N ALA A 288 -7.47 -4.38 -3.73
CA ALA A 288 -8.30 -3.27 -3.29
C ALA A 288 -7.67 -2.52 -2.10
N GLN A 289 -7.10 -3.26 -1.15
CA GLN A 289 -6.37 -2.67 -0.03
C GLN A 289 -5.11 -1.91 -0.48
N ALA A 290 -4.38 -2.43 -1.47
CA ALA A 290 -3.23 -1.72 -2.03
C ALA A 290 -3.65 -0.44 -2.76
N VAL A 291 -4.77 -0.49 -3.51
CA VAL A 291 -5.35 0.67 -4.20
C VAL A 291 -5.77 1.75 -3.20
N ASP A 292 -6.40 1.38 -2.08
CA ASP A 292 -6.75 2.34 -1.03
C ASP A 292 -5.52 3.05 -0.48
N ARG A 293 -4.43 2.32 -0.25
CA ARG A 293 -3.14 2.88 0.21
C ARG A 293 -2.51 3.83 -0.80
N ILE A 294 -2.58 3.52 -2.11
CA ILE A 294 -1.95 4.33 -3.16
C ILE A 294 -2.79 5.56 -3.52
N SER A 295 -4.12 5.44 -3.45
CA SER A 295 -5.05 6.52 -3.84
C SER A 295 -5.19 7.63 -2.81
N ASN A 296 -4.69 7.44 -1.58
CA ASN A 296 -4.90 8.36 -0.46
C ASN A 296 -6.39 8.71 -0.25
N SER A 297 -7.30 7.79 -0.60
CA SER A 297 -8.74 7.99 -0.48
C SER A 297 -9.15 8.15 0.98
N LYS A 298 -10.06 9.08 1.26
CA LYS A 298 -10.65 9.27 2.60
C LYS A 298 -11.58 8.11 3.02
N LYS A 299 -11.95 7.25 2.07
CA LYS A 299 -12.89 6.14 2.27
C LYS A 299 -12.25 4.84 1.76
N GLU A 300 -12.15 3.86 2.66
CA GLU A 300 -11.71 2.50 2.34
C GLU A 300 -12.74 1.76 1.48
N HIS A 301 -12.29 0.77 0.72
CA HIS A 301 -13.17 -0.10 -0.04
C HIS A 301 -14.11 -0.91 0.86
N ASN A 302 -15.30 -1.22 0.33
CA ASN A 302 -16.20 -2.20 0.94
C ASN A 302 -15.89 -3.60 0.39
N SER A 303 -15.24 -4.45 1.21
CA SER A 303 -14.79 -5.78 0.80
C SER A 303 -15.95 -6.73 0.41
N ASN A 304 -17.12 -6.64 1.04
CA ASN A 304 -18.24 -7.52 0.69
C ASN A 304 -18.88 -7.09 -0.63
N LEU A 305 -19.02 -5.78 -0.86
CA LEU A 305 -19.50 -5.24 -2.13
C LEU A 305 -18.50 -5.53 -3.26
N GLU A 306 -17.21 -5.51 -2.96
CA GLU A 306 -16.18 -5.91 -3.92
C GLU A 306 -16.31 -7.38 -4.32
N LEU A 307 -16.48 -8.30 -3.36
CA LEU A 307 -16.75 -9.72 -3.67
C LEU A 307 -18.05 -9.91 -4.47
N PHE A 308 -19.07 -9.10 -4.21
CA PHE A 308 -20.31 -9.13 -5.00
C PHE A 308 -20.04 -8.73 -6.46
N GLY A 309 -19.32 -7.63 -6.68
CA GLY A 309 -18.95 -7.16 -8.01
C GLY A 309 -18.08 -8.16 -8.78
N GLN A 310 -17.07 -8.75 -8.12
CA GLN A 310 -16.27 -9.82 -8.72
C GLN A 310 -17.10 -11.06 -9.03
N GLY A 311 -18.03 -11.42 -8.14
CA GLY A 311 -18.92 -12.55 -8.35
C GLY A 311 -19.77 -12.41 -9.61
N LEU A 312 -20.34 -11.23 -9.82
CA LEU A 312 -21.03 -10.89 -11.07
C LEU A 312 -20.08 -10.84 -12.28
N GLY A 313 -18.87 -10.32 -12.10
CA GLY A 313 -17.84 -10.28 -13.15
C GLY A 313 -17.44 -11.67 -13.65
N ASN A 314 -17.13 -12.59 -12.75
CA ASN A 314 -16.79 -13.98 -13.08
C ASN A 314 -18.00 -14.73 -13.65
N PHE A 315 -19.19 -14.57 -13.07
CA PHE A 315 -20.40 -15.17 -13.63
C PHE A 315 -20.67 -14.70 -15.07
N GLY A 316 -20.60 -13.39 -15.31
CA GLY A 316 -20.79 -12.81 -16.64
C GLY A 316 -19.70 -13.22 -17.62
N SER A 317 -18.43 -13.18 -17.21
CA SER A 317 -17.29 -13.61 -18.04
C SER A 317 -17.47 -15.05 -18.53
N GLY A 318 -17.82 -15.98 -17.64
CA GLY A 318 -18.03 -17.38 -18.00
C GLY A 318 -19.20 -17.63 -18.96
N LEU A 319 -20.26 -16.82 -18.89
CA LEU A 319 -21.41 -16.93 -19.82
C LEU A 319 -21.05 -16.52 -21.25
N VAL A 320 -20.06 -15.64 -21.44
CA VAL A 320 -19.67 -15.15 -22.76
C VAL A 320 -18.33 -15.72 -23.22
N GLY A 321 -17.91 -16.87 -22.71
CA GLY A 321 -16.68 -17.54 -23.17
C GLY A 321 -15.38 -16.91 -22.67
N GLY A 322 -15.46 -16.09 -21.62
CA GLY A 322 -14.31 -15.50 -20.95
C GLY A 322 -13.65 -16.44 -19.93
N MET A 323 -12.46 -16.05 -19.47
CA MET A 323 -11.75 -16.70 -18.38
C MET A 323 -11.99 -16.01 -17.02
N PRO A 324 -11.60 -16.64 -15.89
CA PRO A 324 -11.71 -16.02 -14.57
C PRO A 324 -10.97 -14.69 -14.44
N VAL A 325 -11.55 -13.79 -13.66
CA VAL A 325 -11.04 -12.45 -13.35
C VAL A 325 -10.87 -12.23 -11.86
N SER A 326 -9.92 -11.37 -11.51
CA SER A 326 -9.73 -10.82 -10.17
C SER A 326 -9.33 -9.34 -10.25
N GLY A 327 -9.33 -8.64 -9.11
CA GLY A 327 -8.74 -7.32 -8.99
C GLY A 327 -7.22 -7.38 -9.21
N VAL A 328 -6.71 -6.63 -10.20
CA VAL A 328 -5.29 -6.69 -10.59
C VAL A 328 -4.55 -5.47 -10.06
N ILE A 329 -3.61 -5.68 -9.13
CA ILE A 329 -2.86 -4.60 -8.48
C ILE A 329 -2.09 -3.73 -9.47
N VAL A 330 -1.45 -4.32 -10.49
CA VAL A 330 -0.64 -3.59 -11.47
C VAL A 330 -1.49 -2.62 -12.29
N ARG A 331 -2.64 -3.07 -12.81
CA ARG A 331 -3.56 -2.25 -13.60
C ARG A 331 -4.22 -1.17 -12.74
N SER A 332 -4.63 -1.54 -11.53
CA SER A 332 -5.23 -0.60 -10.58
C SER A 332 -4.24 0.46 -10.12
N THR A 333 -2.96 0.10 -9.95
CA THR A 333 -1.90 1.07 -9.64
C THR A 333 -1.68 2.04 -10.80
N VAL A 334 -1.63 1.56 -12.04
CA VAL A 334 -1.55 2.43 -13.24
C VAL A 334 -2.79 3.34 -13.33
N ASN A 335 -3.97 2.83 -12.98
CA ASN A 335 -5.21 3.61 -12.96
C ASN A 335 -5.13 4.79 -12.00
N VAL A 336 -4.68 4.54 -10.77
CA VAL A 336 -4.50 5.57 -9.74
C VAL A 336 -3.38 6.54 -10.13
N GLN A 337 -2.23 6.03 -10.60
CA GLN A 337 -1.07 6.85 -10.99
C GLN A 337 -1.31 7.70 -12.25
N SER A 338 -2.25 7.30 -13.10
CA SER A 338 -2.70 8.08 -14.26
C SER A 338 -3.78 9.10 -13.88
N GLY A 339 -4.11 9.22 -12.60
CA GLY A 339 -4.99 10.26 -12.07
C GLY A 339 -6.48 9.90 -12.06
N ALA A 340 -6.85 8.61 -12.12
CA ALA A 340 -8.25 8.21 -11.94
C ALA A 340 -8.78 8.66 -10.58
N LYS A 341 -10.01 9.18 -10.58
CA LYS A 341 -10.71 9.68 -9.39
C LYS A 341 -12.00 8.94 -9.12
N THR A 342 -12.61 8.35 -10.14
CA THR A 342 -13.88 7.64 -10.01
C THR A 342 -13.86 6.29 -10.71
N ARG A 343 -14.88 5.46 -10.40
CA ARG A 343 -15.12 4.18 -11.09
C ARG A 343 -15.38 4.29 -12.58
N LEU A 344 -15.62 5.51 -13.08
CA LEU A 344 -15.74 5.75 -14.51
C LEU A 344 -14.48 5.29 -15.26
N SER A 345 -13.29 5.47 -14.68
CA SER A 345 -12.04 5.04 -15.34
C SER A 345 -12.03 3.52 -15.60
N SER A 346 -12.39 2.73 -14.58
CA SER A 346 -12.46 1.26 -14.71
C SER A 346 -13.56 0.80 -15.67
N LEU A 347 -14.69 1.51 -15.75
CA LEU A 347 -15.72 1.20 -16.74
C LEU A 347 -15.29 1.57 -18.17
N LEU A 348 -14.73 2.76 -18.36
CA LEU A 348 -14.24 3.22 -19.66
C LEU A 348 -13.12 2.31 -20.17
N HIS A 349 -12.27 1.81 -19.28
CA HIS A 349 -11.27 0.80 -19.59
C HIS A 349 -11.89 -0.45 -20.26
N SER A 350 -12.96 -1.01 -19.67
CA SER A 350 -13.68 -2.15 -20.24
C SER A 350 -14.33 -1.81 -21.59
N VAL A 351 -14.89 -0.61 -21.73
CA VAL A 351 -15.44 -0.13 -23.01
C VAL A 351 -14.35 -0.02 -24.08
N LEU A 352 -13.15 0.47 -23.73
CA LEU A 352 -12.01 0.56 -24.64
C LEU A 352 -11.50 -0.82 -25.07
N ILE A 353 -11.54 -1.82 -24.19
CA ILE A 353 -11.24 -3.21 -24.57
C ILE A 353 -12.28 -3.72 -25.57
N ILE A 354 -13.58 -3.49 -25.33
CA ILE A 354 -14.65 -3.87 -26.27
C ILE A 354 -14.44 -3.21 -27.63
N ALA A 355 -14.18 -1.90 -27.64
CA ALA A 355 -13.87 -1.16 -28.88
C ALA A 355 -12.64 -1.77 -29.58
N SER A 356 -11.62 -2.17 -28.83
CA SER A 356 -10.43 -2.79 -29.41
C SER A 356 -10.69 -4.16 -30.02
N ILE A 357 -11.56 -4.97 -29.42
CA ILE A 357 -12.01 -6.25 -30.02
C ILE A 357 -12.70 -6.00 -31.37
N ILE A 358 -13.57 -4.99 -31.43
CA ILE A 358 -14.37 -4.71 -32.63
C ILE A 358 -13.50 -4.11 -33.75
N TYR A 359 -12.61 -3.16 -33.44
CA TYR A 359 -11.88 -2.39 -34.44
C TYR A 359 -10.46 -2.89 -34.74
N PHE A 360 -9.82 -3.61 -33.81
CA PHE A 360 -8.40 -3.99 -33.93
C PHE A 360 -8.16 -5.51 -33.89
N SER A 361 -9.18 -6.34 -34.04
CA SER A 361 -9.04 -7.82 -33.98
C SER A 361 -8.00 -8.37 -34.97
N GLU A 362 -8.03 -7.92 -36.22
CA GLU A 362 -7.11 -8.38 -37.28
C GLU A 362 -5.64 -8.04 -36.97
N ILE A 363 -5.39 -6.83 -36.45
CA ILE A 363 -4.05 -6.42 -36.03
C ILE A 363 -3.61 -7.25 -34.82
N MET A 364 -4.49 -7.46 -33.84
CA MET A 364 -4.20 -8.27 -32.65
C MET A 364 -3.94 -9.74 -33.00
N SER A 365 -4.62 -10.29 -34.01
CA SER A 365 -4.37 -11.63 -34.54
C SER A 365 -2.97 -11.83 -35.11
N SER A 366 -2.34 -10.73 -35.53
CA SER A 366 -1.01 -10.74 -36.13
C SER A 366 0.12 -10.64 -35.10
N ILE A 367 -0.18 -10.51 -33.81
CA ILE A 367 0.83 -10.40 -32.74
C ILE A 367 1.65 -11.70 -32.65
N PRO A 368 3.00 -11.65 -32.69
CA PRO A 368 3.83 -12.83 -32.46
C PRO A 368 3.65 -13.39 -31.05
N LEU A 369 3.49 -14.71 -30.91
CA LEU A 369 3.32 -15.35 -29.59
C LEU A 369 4.53 -15.15 -28.68
N ALA A 370 5.73 -15.27 -29.22
CA ALA A 370 6.96 -15.05 -28.46
C ALA A 370 7.09 -13.61 -27.90
N ALA A 371 6.46 -12.62 -28.54
CA ALA A 371 6.40 -11.25 -28.02
C ALA A 371 5.59 -11.18 -26.70
N LEU A 372 4.48 -11.92 -26.64
CA LEU A 372 3.66 -12.06 -25.43
C LEU A 372 4.38 -12.89 -24.36
N ALA A 373 5.09 -13.95 -24.75
CA ALA A 373 5.93 -14.73 -23.85
C ALA A 373 7.01 -13.86 -23.20
N GLY A 374 7.68 -13.01 -23.99
CA GLY A 374 8.65 -12.03 -23.48
C GLY A 374 8.04 -11.06 -22.46
N LEU A 375 6.82 -10.56 -22.72
CA LEU A 375 6.08 -9.75 -21.76
C LEU A 375 5.77 -10.53 -20.46
N LEU A 376 5.31 -11.78 -20.57
CA LEU A 376 5.00 -12.61 -19.40
C LEU A 376 6.23 -13.05 -18.62
N CYS A 377 7.40 -13.20 -19.26
CA CYS A 377 8.67 -13.39 -18.57
C CYS A 377 9.01 -12.20 -17.67
N VAL A 378 8.81 -10.96 -18.17
CA VAL A 378 9.00 -9.75 -17.34
C VAL A 378 8.01 -9.73 -16.17
N VAL A 379 6.75 -10.11 -16.40
CA VAL A 379 5.74 -10.20 -15.34
C VAL A 379 6.12 -11.29 -14.32
N GLY A 380 6.52 -12.48 -14.77
CA GLY A 380 6.91 -13.60 -13.94
C GLY A 380 8.07 -13.26 -13.00
N ILE A 381 9.12 -12.62 -13.53
CA ILE A 381 10.26 -12.16 -12.71
C ILE A 381 9.81 -11.13 -11.66
N ARG A 382 8.89 -10.23 -12.00
CA ARG A 382 8.37 -9.22 -11.06
C ARG A 382 7.51 -9.78 -9.94
N LEU A 383 6.97 -11.00 -10.09
CA LEU A 383 6.18 -11.68 -9.05
C LEU A 383 7.05 -12.39 -8.00
N ILE A 384 8.36 -12.57 -8.27
CA ILE A 384 9.26 -13.32 -7.37
C ILE A 384 9.76 -12.39 -6.25
N GLU A 385 9.31 -12.63 -5.03
CA GLU A 385 9.57 -11.82 -3.84
C GLU A 385 10.83 -12.26 -3.08
N VAL A 386 11.97 -12.31 -3.77
CA VAL A 386 13.26 -12.79 -3.22
C VAL A 386 13.69 -12.01 -1.98
N LYS A 387 13.46 -10.69 -1.96
CA LYS A 387 13.83 -9.82 -0.84
C LYS A 387 13.04 -10.13 0.42
N VAL A 388 11.74 -10.41 0.28
CA VAL A 388 10.87 -10.81 1.39
C VAL A 388 11.36 -12.13 1.98
N PHE A 389 11.70 -13.10 1.14
CA PHE A 389 12.23 -14.39 1.61
C PHE A 389 13.52 -14.23 2.44
N PHE A 390 14.51 -13.46 1.95
CA PHE A 390 15.74 -13.23 2.72
C PHE A 390 15.52 -12.41 3.99
N HIS A 391 14.54 -11.52 4.02
CA HIS A 391 14.13 -10.82 5.24
C HIS A 391 13.52 -11.80 6.25
N LEU A 392 12.60 -12.67 5.81
CA LEU A 392 11.98 -13.68 6.66
C LEU A 392 13.00 -14.66 7.23
N ILE A 393 13.97 -15.15 6.44
CA ILE A 393 15.04 -16.03 6.96
C ILE A 393 15.78 -15.41 8.15
N LYS A 394 15.98 -14.08 8.13
CA LYS A 394 16.69 -13.35 9.19
C LYS A 394 15.81 -13.05 10.40
N THR A 395 14.51 -12.81 10.18
CA THR A 395 13.57 -12.41 11.24
C THR A 395 12.85 -13.60 11.88
N SER A 396 12.30 -14.52 11.09
CA SER A 396 11.63 -15.73 11.54
C SER A 396 11.81 -16.93 10.60
N LYS A 397 12.35 -18.02 11.16
CA LYS A 397 12.47 -19.30 10.45
C LYS A 397 11.12 -19.91 10.10
N LEU A 398 10.13 -19.83 11.00
CA LEU A 398 8.82 -20.45 10.78
C LEU A 398 8.00 -19.68 9.73
N GLU A 399 8.03 -18.34 9.74
CA GLU A 399 7.44 -17.55 8.65
C GLU A 399 8.16 -17.79 7.31
N SER A 400 9.49 -17.98 7.32
CA SER A 400 10.23 -18.37 6.13
C SER A 400 9.83 -19.75 5.60
N PHE A 401 9.55 -20.72 6.49
CA PHE A 401 9.01 -22.02 6.08
C PHE A 401 7.56 -21.89 5.58
N ALA A 402 6.77 -21.00 6.16
CA ALA A 402 5.42 -20.70 5.67
C ALA A 402 5.47 -20.16 4.23
N PHE A 403 6.35 -19.20 3.96
CA PHE A 403 6.63 -18.71 2.61
C PHE A 403 7.02 -19.87 1.67
N LEU A 404 8.00 -20.70 2.07
CA LEU A 404 8.52 -21.77 1.23
C LEU A 404 7.47 -22.84 0.94
N SER A 405 6.64 -23.19 1.92
CA SER A 405 5.55 -24.17 1.75
C SER A 405 4.51 -23.71 0.74
N ALA A 406 4.15 -22.42 0.75
CA ALA A 406 3.25 -21.84 -0.24
C ALA A 406 3.89 -21.79 -1.63
N ALA A 407 5.17 -21.39 -1.72
CA ALA A 407 5.91 -21.34 -2.98
C ALA A 407 6.04 -22.73 -3.63
N ILE A 408 6.53 -23.72 -2.89
CA ILE A 408 6.71 -25.10 -3.36
C ILE A 408 5.36 -25.73 -3.70
N GLY A 409 4.36 -25.58 -2.82
CA GLY A 409 3.01 -26.09 -3.08
C GLY A 409 2.43 -25.56 -4.39
N THR A 410 2.68 -24.28 -4.69
CA THR A 410 2.25 -23.67 -5.95
C THR A 410 3.00 -24.24 -7.17
N VAL A 411 4.34 -24.37 -7.09
CA VAL A 411 5.16 -24.87 -8.19
C VAL A 411 4.85 -26.34 -8.52
N VAL A 412 4.63 -27.18 -7.51
CA VAL A 412 4.35 -28.62 -7.66
C VAL A 412 2.89 -28.88 -8.06
N GLY A 413 1.98 -27.93 -7.84
CA GLY A 413 0.55 -28.08 -8.15
C GLY A 413 -0.34 -28.49 -6.97
N TYR A 414 0.21 -28.55 -5.75
CA TYR A 414 -0.53 -28.75 -4.50
C TYR A 414 -0.79 -27.42 -3.77
N LEU A 415 -1.35 -26.45 -4.49
CA LEU A 415 -1.55 -25.08 -4.00
C LEU A 415 -2.27 -25.03 -2.64
N LEU A 416 -3.41 -25.71 -2.54
CA LEU A 416 -4.27 -25.65 -1.36
C LEU A 416 -3.52 -26.18 -0.12
N SER A 417 -2.84 -27.32 -0.27
CA SER A 417 -1.98 -27.89 0.77
C SER A 417 -0.84 -26.93 1.14
N GLY A 418 -0.18 -26.31 0.14
CA GLY A 418 0.89 -25.34 0.38
C GLY A 418 0.44 -24.12 1.18
N ILE A 419 -0.70 -23.52 0.82
CA ILE A 419 -1.29 -22.38 1.54
C ILE A 419 -1.72 -22.78 2.95
N PHE A 420 -2.39 -23.93 3.13
CA PHE A 420 -2.82 -24.38 4.45
C PHE A 420 -1.66 -24.69 5.38
N ILE A 421 -0.64 -25.40 4.88
CA ILE A 421 0.59 -25.66 5.64
C ILE A 421 1.25 -24.33 6.00
N GLY A 422 1.33 -23.38 5.06
CA GLY A 422 1.92 -22.07 5.32
C GLY A 422 1.16 -21.29 6.39
N CYS A 423 -0.17 -21.23 6.29
CA CYS A 423 -1.00 -20.59 7.31
C CYS A 423 -0.84 -21.28 8.66
N PHE A 424 -0.84 -22.62 8.69
CA PHE A 424 -0.64 -23.40 9.90
C PHE A 424 0.70 -23.09 10.55
N LEU A 425 1.80 -23.09 9.79
CA LEU A 425 3.14 -22.76 10.30
C LEU A 425 3.21 -21.34 10.87
N PHE A 426 2.62 -20.36 10.18
CA PHE A 426 2.55 -18.99 10.66
C PHE A 426 1.75 -18.86 11.97
N PHE A 427 0.57 -19.48 12.05
CA PHE A 427 -0.23 -19.45 13.27
C PHE A 427 0.38 -20.29 14.40
N LEU A 428 1.05 -21.40 14.06
CA LEU A 428 1.80 -22.22 14.99
C LEU A 428 2.92 -21.41 15.62
N GLU A 429 3.67 -20.63 14.84
CA GLU A 429 4.67 -19.73 15.39
C GLU A 429 4.07 -18.71 16.34
N LYS A 430 3.00 -18.02 15.93
CA LYS A 430 2.29 -17.08 16.81
C LYS A 430 1.78 -17.75 18.08
N TRP A 431 1.43 -19.03 18.01
CA TRP A 431 1.00 -19.82 19.16
C TRP A 431 2.17 -20.30 20.04
N LEU A 432 3.30 -20.72 19.45
CA LEU A 432 4.52 -21.15 20.13
C LEU A 432 5.25 -19.98 20.80
N ASN A 433 5.15 -18.77 20.24
CA ASN A 433 5.70 -17.55 20.81
C ASN A 433 4.75 -16.87 21.82
N LYS A 434 3.52 -17.37 21.95
CA LYS A 434 2.52 -16.95 22.94
C LYS A 434 2.96 -17.08 24.42
N PRO A 435 3.88 -17.98 24.85
CA PRO A 435 4.37 -18.05 26.23
C PRO A 435 5.23 -16.84 26.64
N LEU A 436 5.88 -16.15 25.68
CA LEU A 436 6.70 -14.97 25.97
C LEU A 436 5.84 -13.71 26.20
N GLU A 437 4.69 -13.60 25.53
CA GLU A 437 3.71 -12.54 25.80
C GLU A 437 2.86 -12.83 27.04
N LEU A 438 2.50 -14.10 27.28
CA LEU A 438 1.70 -14.48 28.45
C LEU A 438 2.47 -14.40 29.77
N ASN A 439 3.79 -14.56 29.80
CA ASN A 439 4.59 -14.34 31.01
C ASN A 439 4.75 -12.85 31.34
N LYS A 440 4.98 -11.97 30.35
CA LYS A 440 4.91 -10.51 30.54
C LYS A 440 3.52 -10.04 31.00
N LYS A 441 2.46 -10.70 30.51
CA LYS A 441 1.07 -10.42 30.92
C LYS A 441 0.72 -11.02 32.29
N LYS A 442 1.28 -12.16 32.68
CA LYS A 442 1.05 -12.77 34.01
C LYS A 442 1.84 -12.09 35.13
N GLU A 443 3.02 -11.54 34.84
CA GLU A 443 3.82 -10.77 35.78
C GLU A 443 3.17 -9.41 36.09
N SER A 444 2.57 -8.77 35.07
CA SER A 444 1.72 -7.58 35.25
C SER A 444 0.37 -7.88 35.91
N LEU A 445 -0.22 -9.07 35.70
CA LEU A 445 -1.48 -9.47 36.34
C LEU A 445 -1.32 -9.94 37.80
N ARG A 446 -0.13 -10.37 38.25
CA ARG A 446 0.12 -10.72 39.66
C ARG A 446 0.15 -9.52 40.60
N ILE A 447 0.27 -8.30 40.09
CA ILE A 447 0.21 -7.06 40.88
C ILE A 447 -1.25 -6.65 41.18
N ASN A 448 -2.25 -7.26 40.52
CA ASN A 448 -3.66 -6.99 40.80
C ASN A 448 -4.20 -7.84 41.96
N ARG A 449 -3.76 -7.55 43.19
CA ARG A 449 -4.69 -7.67 44.33
C ARG A 449 -5.59 -6.44 44.31
N ARG A 450 -6.89 -6.72 44.19
CA ARG A 450 -8.02 -5.79 44.32
C ARG A 450 -7.74 -4.68 45.36
N ALA A 451 -7.49 -3.46 44.89
CA ALA A 451 -7.70 -2.28 45.71
C ALA A 451 -9.21 -2.04 45.79
N ILE A 452 -9.74 -2.19 46.99
CA ILE A 452 -11.09 -1.76 47.36
C ILE A 452 -11.19 -0.27 47.02
N ILE A 453 -12.14 0.10 46.16
CA ILE A 453 -12.39 1.48 45.79
C ILE A 453 -12.90 2.20 47.04
N ASN A 454 -12.05 3.05 47.62
CA ASN A 454 -12.46 3.98 48.65
C ASN A 454 -13.41 5.01 48.01
N SER A 455 -14.54 5.29 48.67
CA SER A 455 -15.62 6.14 48.17
C SER A 455 -15.22 7.60 47.94
N SER A 456 -14.00 7.99 48.34
CA SER A 456 -13.39 9.30 48.12
C SER A 456 -12.84 9.55 46.70
N ILE A 457 -12.73 8.54 45.84
CA ILE A 457 -12.11 8.69 44.51
C ILE A 457 -13.12 9.07 43.41
N ARG A 458 -14.43 8.92 43.68
CA ARG A 458 -15.48 9.24 42.69
C ARG A 458 -15.57 10.74 42.35
N GLU A 459 -15.01 11.62 43.17
CA GLU A 459 -14.97 13.07 42.90
C GLU A 459 -13.83 13.49 41.96
N ASN A 460 -12.74 12.72 41.84
CA ASN A 460 -11.58 13.11 41.02
C ASN A 460 -11.71 12.79 39.52
N LEU A 461 -12.75 12.06 39.08
CA LEU A 461 -13.01 11.79 37.65
C LEU A 461 -13.69 12.96 36.91
N SER A 462 -13.85 14.10 37.59
CA SER A 462 -14.37 15.35 37.01
C SER A 462 -13.29 16.42 36.80
N LYS A 463 -12.01 16.13 37.07
CA LYS A 463 -10.92 17.10 36.89
C LYS A 463 -10.33 17.01 35.47
N LYS A 464 -10.24 18.19 34.83
CA LYS A 464 -9.49 18.46 33.59
C LYS A 464 -8.05 17.90 33.68
N PRO A 465 -7.41 17.55 32.54
CA PRO A 465 -6.15 16.82 32.52
C PRO A 465 -5.06 17.53 33.33
N THR A 466 -4.38 16.74 34.16
CA THR A 466 -3.34 17.16 35.10
C THR A 466 -2.02 17.44 34.39
N HIS A 467 -1.47 18.63 34.66
CA HIS A 467 -0.23 19.19 34.15
C HIS A 467 1.01 18.33 34.47
N PHE A 468 2.00 18.33 33.57
CA PHE A 468 3.29 17.68 33.75
C PHE A 468 4.23 18.63 34.50
N GLU A 469 4.51 18.36 35.77
CA GLU A 469 5.43 19.16 36.60
C GLU A 469 6.86 18.59 36.54
N LEU A 470 7.81 19.40 36.06
CA LEU A 470 9.25 19.22 36.22
C LEU A 470 9.81 20.38 37.07
N ASP A 471 10.88 20.12 37.82
CA ASP A 471 11.49 21.01 38.84
C ASP A 471 11.58 22.50 38.44
N SER A 472 11.17 23.36 39.37
CA SER A 472 10.71 24.75 39.13
C SER A 472 11.69 25.87 39.52
N GLU A 473 12.99 25.60 39.69
CA GLU A 473 13.91 26.62 40.23
C GLU A 473 14.39 27.70 39.24
N LYS A 474 13.95 27.68 37.98
CA LYS A 474 14.26 28.75 37.03
C LYS A 474 13.04 29.07 36.19
N ILE A 475 12.70 30.36 36.09
CA ILE A 475 11.96 31.06 35.02
C ILE A 475 10.71 31.82 35.55
N SER A 476 10.85 33.14 35.72
CA SER A 476 9.77 34.15 35.90
C SER A 476 9.94 35.33 34.92
N TRP A 477 10.78 35.17 33.89
CA TRP A 477 11.17 36.25 32.97
C TRP A 477 10.25 36.37 31.73
N LEU A 478 9.36 35.40 31.49
CA LEU A 478 8.51 35.29 30.29
C LEU A 478 7.54 36.47 30.10
N SER A 479 7.19 37.19 31.18
CA SER A 479 6.35 38.39 31.14
C SER A 479 7.04 39.59 30.47
N GLN A 480 8.35 39.54 30.27
CA GLN A 480 9.14 40.65 29.71
C GLN A 480 9.37 40.57 28.19
N ILE A 481 8.96 39.46 27.54
CA ILE A 481 9.17 39.25 26.09
C ILE A 481 7.96 39.80 25.31
N ARG A 482 8.21 40.81 24.46
CA ARG A 482 7.24 41.40 23.50
C ARG A 482 6.83 40.38 22.42
N ASP A 483 5.77 40.66 21.65
CA ASP A 483 5.14 39.81 20.60
C ASP A 483 6.04 39.36 19.41
N LYS A 484 7.37 39.45 19.55
CA LYS A 484 8.36 39.06 18.53
C LYS A 484 9.14 37.83 18.98
N ALA A 485 9.69 37.11 18.01
CA ALA A 485 10.56 35.97 18.29
C ALA A 485 11.83 36.39 19.04
N SER A 486 12.20 35.62 20.06
CA SER A 486 13.47 35.70 20.78
C SER A 486 14.36 34.56 20.32
N ILE A 487 15.46 34.89 19.65
CA ILE A 487 16.33 33.91 18.99
C ILE A 487 17.71 33.98 19.65
N ALA A 488 18.18 32.87 20.24
CA ALA A 488 19.52 32.82 20.82
C ALA A 488 20.61 33.17 19.79
N ALA A 489 21.66 33.84 20.26
CA ALA A 489 22.75 34.33 19.40
C ALA A 489 23.56 33.22 18.74
N SER A 490 23.44 31.96 19.18
CA SER A 490 24.06 30.79 18.54
C SER A 490 23.15 30.11 17.50
N SER A 491 21.85 30.39 17.48
CA SER A 491 20.86 29.72 16.60
C SER A 491 20.76 30.33 15.21
N PHE A 492 20.49 29.50 14.20
CA PHE A 492 20.39 29.91 12.82
C PHE A 492 18.95 29.77 12.30
N VAL A 493 18.46 30.81 11.65
CA VAL A 493 17.16 30.83 10.96
C VAL A 493 17.41 31.14 9.49
N HIS A 494 17.01 30.23 8.61
CA HIS A 494 17.16 30.42 7.17
C HIS A 494 16.28 31.58 6.68
N GLN A 495 16.76 32.34 5.68
CA GLN A 495 16.06 33.55 5.20
C GLN A 495 14.66 33.28 4.59
N LYS A 496 14.45 32.06 4.08
CA LYS A 496 13.16 31.59 3.56
C LYS A 496 12.23 31.00 4.63
N ALA A 497 12.68 30.90 5.88
CA ALA A 497 11.83 30.47 6.98
C ALA A 497 10.95 31.63 7.45
N SER A 498 9.73 31.33 7.89
CA SER A 498 8.80 32.29 8.46
C SER A 498 8.62 32.01 9.94
N ILE A 499 9.00 32.95 10.81
CA ILE A 499 8.75 32.88 12.25
C ILE A 499 7.90 34.09 12.65
N ILE A 500 6.67 33.83 13.11
CA ILE A 500 5.67 34.85 13.41
C ILE A 500 5.20 34.68 14.86
N GLY A 501 5.07 35.79 15.60
CA GLY A 501 4.57 35.81 16.98
C GLY A 501 5.65 35.53 18.03
N LYS A 502 5.21 35.21 19.26
CA LYS A 502 6.09 34.99 20.41
C LYS A 502 6.66 33.56 20.39
N VAL A 503 7.80 33.42 19.72
CA VAL A 503 8.56 32.17 19.60
C VAL A 503 9.91 32.34 20.29
N ILE A 504 10.31 31.41 21.15
CA ILE A 504 11.59 31.42 21.85
C ILE A 504 12.44 30.25 21.35
N LEU A 505 13.60 30.57 20.78
CA LEU A 505 14.58 29.57 20.33
C LEU A 505 15.75 29.53 21.30
N GLY A 506 16.04 28.35 21.85
CA GLY A 506 17.23 28.05 22.66
C GLY A 506 18.52 28.13 21.84
N GLU A 507 19.64 27.72 22.43
CA GLU A 507 20.97 27.78 21.82
C GLU A 507 21.15 26.71 20.72
N HIS A 508 21.89 27.02 19.65
CA HIS A 508 22.21 26.10 18.54
C HIS A 508 20.99 25.49 17.83
N VAL A 509 19.86 26.18 17.83
CA VAL A 509 18.67 25.76 17.08
C VAL A 509 18.86 26.02 15.60
N HIS A 510 18.50 25.04 14.77
CA HIS A 510 18.50 25.15 13.31
C HIS A 510 17.08 25.25 12.78
N ILE A 511 16.73 26.35 12.12
CA ILE A 511 15.47 26.47 11.36
C ILE A 511 15.81 26.53 9.86
N ALA A 512 15.43 25.48 9.13
CA ALA A 512 15.72 25.28 7.72
C ALA A 512 14.80 26.08 6.77
N ALA A 513 14.98 25.94 5.46
CA ALA A 513 14.24 26.73 4.48
C ALA A 513 12.76 26.34 4.43
N GLU A 514 11.89 27.30 4.12
CA GLU A 514 10.44 27.07 3.89
C GLU A 514 9.66 26.57 5.12
N SER A 515 10.31 26.44 6.28
CA SER A 515 9.62 26.15 7.54
C SER A 515 8.77 27.35 7.98
N SER A 516 7.56 27.10 8.47
CA SER A 516 6.60 28.11 8.91
C SER A 516 6.21 27.87 10.37
N ILE A 517 6.69 28.72 11.25
CA ILE A 517 6.45 28.68 12.71
C ILE A 517 5.59 29.89 13.06
N ARG A 518 4.31 29.66 13.36
CA ARG A 518 3.30 30.73 13.53
C ARG A 518 2.64 30.64 14.91
N ALA A 519 3.10 31.50 15.81
CA ALA A 519 2.56 31.73 17.15
C ALA A 519 1.71 33.02 17.21
N ASP A 520 0.88 33.25 16.19
CA ASP A 520 -0.03 34.40 16.06
C ASP A 520 -1.43 34.11 16.65
N GLU A 521 -1.95 32.89 16.48
CA GLU A 521 -3.24 32.47 17.08
C GLU A 521 -3.09 31.80 18.45
N GLY A 522 -2.23 30.80 18.56
CA GLY A 522 -1.84 30.16 19.82
C GLY A 522 -0.38 30.53 20.16
N THR A 523 -0.14 31.03 21.36
CA THR A 523 1.13 31.64 21.78
C THR A 523 1.34 31.44 23.27
N PRO A 524 2.58 31.32 23.81
CA PRO A 524 3.88 31.32 23.14
C PRO A 524 4.37 29.94 22.68
N PHE A 525 5.38 29.90 21.81
CA PHE A 525 6.11 28.68 21.43
C PHE A 525 7.53 28.64 22.02
N TYR A 526 7.98 27.46 22.43
CA TYR A 526 9.36 27.19 22.83
C TYR A 526 9.99 26.12 21.94
N ILE A 527 11.23 26.36 21.50
CA ILE A 527 12.07 25.36 20.82
C ILE A 527 13.41 25.29 21.56
N GLY A 528 13.65 24.17 22.24
CA GLY A 528 14.81 23.95 23.09
C GLY A 528 16.13 23.86 22.34
N SER A 529 17.22 23.97 23.10
CA SER A 529 18.58 24.00 22.56
C SER A 529 18.93 22.74 21.75
N ASN A 530 19.80 22.90 20.75
CA ASN A 530 20.26 21.87 19.82
C ASN A 530 19.17 21.21 18.96
N SER A 531 17.92 21.67 19.04
CA SER A 531 16.82 21.15 18.24
C SER A 531 16.87 21.69 16.82
N ASN A 532 16.38 20.89 15.87
CA ASN A 532 16.34 21.27 14.46
C ASN A 532 14.94 21.13 13.88
N ILE A 533 14.53 22.16 13.13
CA ILE A 533 13.27 22.25 12.40
C ILE A 533 13.64 22.25 10.91
N GLN A 534 13.43 21.12 10.25
CA GLN A 534 13.89 20.88 8.88
C GLN A 534 12.93 21.47 7.82
N ASP A 535 13.30 21.32 6.55
CA ASP A 535 12.66 22.07 5.46
C ASP A 535 11.16 21.81 5.36
N GLY A 536 10.39 22.88 5.19
CA GLY A 536 8.94 22.81 5.01
C GLY A 536 8.15 22.35 6.24
N VAL A 537 8.77 22.28 7.42
CA VAL A 537 8.05 21.99 8.68
C VAL A 537 7.08 23.12 9.01
N VAL A 538 5.87 22.76 9.43
CA VAL A 538 4.82 23.71 9.82
C VAL A 538 4.50 23.55 11.31
N ILE A 539 4.59 24.63 12.07
CA ILE A 539 4.27 24.67 13.51
C ILE A 539 3.22 25.74 13.78
N HIS A 540 2.02 25.33 14.18
CA HIS A 540 0.86 26.19 14.46
C HIS A 540 0.23 25.77 15.78
N ALA A 541 -0.72 26.53 16.33
CA ALA A 541 -1.44 26.13 17.53
C ALA A 541 -2.87 26.68 17.59
N LEU A 542 -3.74 25.95 18.28
CA LEU A 542 -5.09 26.41 18.58
C LEU A 542 -5.08 27.61 19.53
N LYS A 543 -5.94 28.58 19.26
CA LYS A 543 -6.19 29.71 20.16
C LYS A 543 -6.74 29.22 21.51
N GLU A 544 -6.32 29.85 22.60
CA GLU A 544 -6.81 29.61 23.96
C GLU A 544 -6.60 28.17 24.50
N LYS A 545 -5.57 27.48 24.01
CA LYS A 545 -5.15 26.17 24.52
C LYS A 545 -3.65 26.16 24.77
N TRP A 546 -3.26 25.61 25.92
CA TRP A 546 -1.87 25.53 26.36
C TRP A 546 -1.56 24.19 27.02
N ILE A 547 -0.27 23.86 27.04
CA ILE A 547 0.33 22.87 27.92
C ILE A 547 1.20 23.61 28.94
N SER A 548 1.02 23.29 30.23
CA SER A 548 1.86 23.88 31.28
C SER A 548 3.14 23.07 31.39
N VAL A 549 4.27 23.74 31.27
CA VAL A 549 5.62 23.15 31.40
C VAL A 549 6.40 24.03 32.36
N SER A 550 6.85 23.45 33.48
CA SER A 550 7.58 24.15 34.54
C SER A 550 6.87 25.41 35.07
N GLY A 551 5.55 25.33 35.23
CA GLY A 551 4.72 26.41 35.78
C GLY A 551 4.32 27.50 34.79
N GLU A 552 4.69 27.37 33.51
CA GLU A 552 4.42 28.33 32.45
C GLU A 552 3.63 27.68 31.32
N ASP A 553 2.70 28.44 30.73
CA ASP A 553 1.78 27.92 29.71
C ASP A 553 2.33 28.14 28.30
N TRP A 554 2.44 27.05 27.54
CA TRP A 554 2.97 27.02 26.18
C TRP A 554 1.93 26.52 25.20
N ALA A 555 1.78 27.19 24.06
CA ALA A 555 0.94 26.69 22.98
C ALA A 555 1.66 25.57 22.20
N VAL A 556 2.98 25.64 22.07
CA VAL A 556 3.82 24.52 21.63
C VAL A 556 5.12 24.55 22.43
N TYR A 557 5.51 23.41 22.99
CA TYR A 557 6.77 23.24 23.69
C TYR A 557 7.57 22.11 23.05
N ILE A 558 8.71 22.42 22.45
CA ILE A 558 9.66 21.45 21.93
C ILE A 558 10.91 21.49 22.81
N GLY A 559 11.28 20.33 23.35
CA GLY A 559 12.43 20.15 24.23
C GLY A 559 13.78 20.28 23.54
N GLU A 560 14.82 19.85 24.24
CA GLU A 560 16.21 19.88 23.78
C GLU A 560 16.59 18.63 22.98
N ASN A 561 17.51 18.77 22.03
CA ASN A 561 17.97 17.70 21.13
C ASN A 561 16.81 17.00 20.38
N VAL A 562 15.80 17.78 19.98
CA VAL A 562 14.65 17.30 19.21
C VAL A 562 14.87 17.57 17.73
N SER A 563 14.67 16.54 16.90
CA SER A 563 14.66 16.72 15.44
C SER A 563 13.23 16.65 14.92
N VAL A 564 12.80 17.71 14.26
CA VAL A 564 11.53 17.74 13.52
C VAL A 564 11.86 17.69 12.04
N ALA A 565 11.70 16.51 11.45
CA ALA A 565 12.16 16.21 10.10
C ALA A 565 11.27 16.83 9.00
N HIS A 566 11.80 16.86 7.77
CA HIS A 566 11.21 17.59 6.65
C HIS A 566 9.70 17.36 6.49
N GLN A 567 8.97 18.46 6.26
CA GLN A 567 7.52 18.50 6.01
C GLN A 567 6.64 17.93 7.14
N ALA A 568 7.18 17.75 8.35
CA ALA A 568 6.36 17.41 9.51
C ALA A 568 5.44 18.58 9.92
N LEU A 569 4.31 18.25 10.54
CA LEU A 569 3.32 19.20 11.05
C LEU A 569 3.18 19.05 12.56
N VAL A 570 3.46 20.11 13.30
CA VAL A 570 3.21 20.19 14.75
C VAL A 570 2.10 21.21 14.98
N HIS A 571 1.00 20.77 15.58
CA HIS A 571 -0.15 21.62 15.83
C HIS A 571 -0.54 21.60 17.31
N GLY A 572 -0.28 22.71 18.00
CA GLY A 572 -0.52 22.89 19.43
C GLY A 572 -2.00 22.86 19.85
N PRO A 573 -2.30 22.61 21.14
CA PRO A 573 -1.36 22.48 22.26
C PRO A 573 -0.51 21.22 22.16
N CYS A 574 0.81 21.35 22.21
CA CYS A 574 1.70 20.21 22.03
C CYS A 574 2.95 20.32 22.90
N TYR A 575 3.34 19.20 23.48
CA TYR A 575 4.63 19.05 24.16
C TYR A 575 5.41 17.93 23.48
N ILE A 576 6.69 18.18 23.21
CA ILE A 576 7.62 17.18 22.67
C ILE A 576 8.84 17.16 23.59
N GLY A 577 9.05 16.05 24.28
CA GLY A 577 10.11 15.86 25.26
C GLY A 577 11.49 15.73 24.63
N ASN A 578 12.51 15.86 25.48
CA ASN A 578 13.92 15.90 25.08
C ASN A 578 14.35 14.62 24.35
N ASN A 579 15.38 14.74 23.49
CA ASN A 579 16.00 13.63 22.77
C ASN A 579 15.01 12.82 21.91
N SER A 580 13.96 13.48 21.41
CA SER A 580 12.91 12.83 20.61
C SER A 580 13.05 13.16 19.12
N PHE A 581 12.58 12.25 18.28
CA PHE A 581 12.58 12.41 16.83
C PHE A 581 11.16 12.44 16.27
N ILE A 582 10.83 13.47 15.49
CA ILE A 582 9.58 13.57 14.74
C ILE A 582 9.88 13.34 13.26
N GLY A 583 9.39 12.23 12.72
CA GLY A 583 9.71 11.77 11.38
C GLY A 583 9.16 12.63 10.24
N PHE A 584 9.72 12.38 9.06
CA PHE A 584 9.34 13.05 7.81
C PHE A 584 7.83 12.96 7.59
N GLN A 585 7.19 14.07 7.26
CA GLN A 585 5.73 14.14 7.02
C GLN A 585 4.87 13.60 8.19
N ALA A 586 5.41 13.47 9.40
CA ALA A 586 4.64 13.08 10.57
C ALA A 586 3.76 14.25 11.04
N ILE A 587 2.62 13.92 11.65
CA ILE A 587 1.67 14.88 12.20
C ILE A 587 1.56 14.67 13.71
N VAL A 588 1.81 15.70 14.50
CA VAL A 588 1.56 15.72 15.94
C VAL A 588 0.58 16.84 16.24
N HIS A 589 -0.63 16.50 16.68
CA HIS A 589 -1.73 17.44 16.89
C HIS A 589 -2.33 17.29 18.29
N ASP A 590 -2.43 18.38 19.06
CA ASP A 590 -3.12 18.39 20.37
C ASP A 590 -2.62 17.26 21.31
N SER A 591 -1.31 16.98 21.31
CA SER A 591 -0.73 15.76 21.90
C SER A 591 0.53 16.02 22.74
N VAL A 592 0.79 15.14 23.70
CA VAL A 592 2.02 15.12 24.51
C VAL A 592 2.89 13.96 24.02
N VAL A 593 4.13 14.25 23.66
CA VAL A 593 5.14 13.25 23.31
C VAL A 593 6.22 13.31 24.37
N GLY A 594 6.42 12.21 25.10
CA GLY A 594 7.45 12.09 26.13
C GLY A 594 8.87 12.19 25.58
N SER A 595 9.85 12.12 26.47
CA SER A 595 11.27 12.17 26.12
C SER A 595 11.74 10.85 25.50
N HIS A 596 12.80 10.90 24.69
CA HIS A 596 13.37 9.73 24.00
C HIS A 596 12.39 8.99 23.10
N CYS A 597 11.36 9.68 22.59
CA CYS A 597 10.38 9.08 21.69
C CYS A 597 10.85 9.13 20.23
N TYR A 598 10.40 8.18 19.43
CA TYR A 598 10.63 8.19 18.00
C TYR A 598 9.29 8.10 17.28
N ILE A 599 8.88 9.17 16.60
CA ILE A 599 7.67 9.19 15.79
C ILE A 599 8.06 8.88 14.35
N GLY A 600 7.59 7.76 13.82
CA GLY A 600 7.93 7.29 12.50
C GLY A 600 7.47 8.24 11.38
N ILE A 601 8.16 8.15 10.24
CA ILE A 601 7.78 8.74 8.95
C ILE A 601 6.28 8.58 8.67
N GLY A 602 5.59 9.68 8.38
CA GLY A 602 4.16 9.72 8.04
C GLY A 602 3.21 9.29 9.17
N ALA A 603 3.70 9.08 10.40
CA ALA A 603 2.85 8.73 11.52
C ALA A 603 1.99 9.93 11.96
N ILE A 604 0.82 9.65 12.51
CA ILE A 604 -0.16 10.65 12.93
C ILE A 604 -0.48 10.44 14.41
N VAL A 605 -0.15 11.41 15.25
CA VAL A 605 -0.38 11.40 16.70
C VAL A 605 -1.36 12.52 17.02
N VAL A 606 -2.54 12.17 17.52
CA VAL A 606 -3.64 13.14 17.71
C VAL A 606 -4.34 12.92 19.04
N SER A 607 -4.45 13.97 19.86
CA SER A 607 -5.18 13.98 21.12
C SER A 607 -4.83 12.82 22.06
N VAL A 608 -3.54 12.48 22.14
CA VAL A 608 -3.01 11.42 23.01
C VAL A 608 -1.73 11.84 23.72
N GLU A 609 -1.39 11.11 24.78
CA GLU A 609 -0.12 11.23 25.49
C GLU A 609 0.73 9.99 25.20
N ILE A 610 1.90 10.18 24.60
CA ILE A 610 2.88 9.14 24.34
C ILE A 610 3.90 9.14 25.48
N PRO A 611 4.02 8.05 26.26
CA PRO A 611 5.01 7.94 27.31
C PRO A 611 6.45 7.98 26.78
N ASP A 612 7.39 8.31 27.67
CA ASP A 612 8.82 8.31 27.37
C ASP A 612 9.30 7.00 26.75
N GLY A 613 10.24 7.10 25.80
CA GLY A 613 10.91 5.96 25.20
C GLY A 613 10.03 5.13 24.27
N ARG A 614 8.89 5.64 23.80
CA ARG A 614 7.99 4.92 22.89
C ARG A 614 8.28 5.22 21.41
N TYR A 615 8.19 4.18 20.60
CA TYR A 615 8.32 4.23 19.15
C TYR A 615 6.92 4.16 18.53
N VAL A 616 6.58 5.15 17.71
CA VAL A 616 5.40 5.10 16.84
C VAL A 616 5.83 4.61 15.46
N PRO A 617 5.36 3.43 15.02
CA PRO A 617 5.66 2.90 13.69
C PRO A 617 5.31 3.84 12.54
N HIS A 618 6.05 3.73 11.44
CA HIS A 618 5.81 4.49 10.21
C HIS A 618 4.35 4.38 9.75
N GLY A 619 3.74 5.52 9.40
CA GLY A 619 2.36 5.61 8.92
C GLY A 619 1.27 5.27 9.96
N MET A 620 1.63 4.95 11.21
CA MET A 620 0.65 4.58 12.23
C MET A 620 -0.14 5.81 12.71
N VAL A 621 -1.45 5.64 12.87
CA VAL A 621 -2.34 6.64 13.46
C VAL A 621 -2.62 6.28 14.93
N VAL A 622 -2.16 7.13 15.85
CA VAL A 622 -2.32 7.01 17.31
C VAL A 622 -3.29 8.09 17.80
N ASP A 623 -4.52 7.69 18.08
CA ASP A 623 -5.66 8.56 18.43
C ASP A 623 -6.44 8.06 19.67
N SER A 624 -5.94 7.04 20.36
CA SER A 624 -6.54 6.49 21.58
C SER A 624 -5.51 5.92 22.54
N ILE A 625 -5.88 5.87 23.84
CA ILE A 625 -5.04 5.29 24.91
C ILE A 625 -4.68 3.82 24.63
N ASP A 626 -5.63 3.04 24.08
CA ASP A 626 -5.40 1.63 23.75
C ASP A 626 -4.27 1.46 22.72
N LYS A 627 -4.14 2.40 21.78
CA LYS A 627 -3.07 2.38 20.79
C LYS A 627 -1.73 2.82 21.38
N VAL A 628 -1.75 3.77 22.32
CA VAL A 628 -0.56 4.20 23.07
C VAL A 628 0.03 3.03 23.85
N ASP A 629 -0.82 2.25 24.53
CA ASP A 629 -0.37 1.11 25.34
C ASP A 629 0.37 0.05 24.52
N LEU A 630 0.01 -0.09 23.25
CA LEU A 630 0.58 -1.03 22.29
C LEU A 630 1.88 -0.54 21.63
N LEU A 631 2.31 0.70 21.87
CA LEU A 631 3.50 1.24 21.21
C LEU A 631 4.77 0.49 21.62
N PRO A 632 5.62 0.03 20.70
CA PRO A 632 6.91 -0.56 21.05
C PRO A 632 7.82 0.46 21.76
N LEU A 633 8.89 -0.03 22.39
CA LEU A 633 9.96 0.83 22.90
C LEU A 633 10.90 1.25 21.76
N VAL A 634 11.47 2.45 21.88
CA VAL A 634 12.55 2.94 21.01
C VAL A 634 13.78 2.06 21.19
N THR A 635 14.30 1.53 20.08
CA THR A 635 15.54 0.74 20.03
C THR A 635 16.78 1.66 20.02
N ASP A 636 17.95 1.09 20.30
CA ASP A 636 19.20 1.88 20.26
C ASP A 636 19.48 2.46 18.88
N SER A 637 19.11 1.78 17.80
CA SER A 637 19.25 2.33 16.44
C SER A 637 18.45 3.61 16.23
N HIS A 638 17.26 3.73 16.84
CA HIS A 638 16.44 4.93 16.75
C HIS A 638 17.02 6.08 17.58
N LYS A 639 17.62 5.79 18.74
CA LYS A 639 18.30 6.79 19.58
C LYS A 639 19.52 7.36 18.87
N HIS A 640 20.43 6.50 18.41
CA HIS A 640 21.63 6.90 17.67
C HIS A 640 21.26 7.71 16.42
N PHE A 641 20.20 7.32 15.71
CA PHE A 641 19.75 8.10 14.55
C PHE A 641 19.37 9.54 14.90
N ASN A 642 18.64 9.78 16.00
CA ASN A 642 18.32 11.16 16.40
C ASN A 642 19.58 11.92 16.84
N GLU A 643 20.48 11.27 17.58
CA GLU A 643 21.76 11.84 18.01
C GLU A 643 22.60 12.28 16.80
N ASP A 644 22.74 11.42 15.80
CA ASP A 644 23.44 11.71 14.54
C ASP A 644 22.81 12.90 13.81
N VAL A 645 21.48 12.95 13.71
CA VAL A 645 20.76 14.06 13.06
C VAL A 645 20.96 15.36 13.82
N VAL A 646 20.87 15.35 15.15
CA VAL A 646 21.10 16.51 16.00
C VAL A 646 22.53 17.01 15.83
N ASP A 647 23.53 16.13 15.83
CA ASP A 647 24.93 16.50 15.74
C ASP A 647 25.31 17.06 14.36
N VAL A 648 24.77 16.49 13.28
CA VAL A 648 24.91 17.06 11.93
C VAL A 648 24.31 18.48 11.88
N ASN A 649 23.12 18.68 12.46
CA ASN A 649 22.46 19.97 12.43
C ASN A 649 23.17 21.03 13.29
N LYS A 650 23.77 20.67 14.44
CA LYS A 650 24.67 21.58 15.18
C LYS A 650 25.82 22.06 14.29
N GLY A 651 26.42 21.16 13.52
CA GLY A 651 27.45 21.49 12.54
C GLY A 651 26.96 22.46 11.46
N LEU A 652 25.74 22.25 10.96
CA LEU A 652 25.11 23.14 9.97
C LEU A 652 24.88 24.55 10.51
N VAL A 653 24.42 24.71 11.75
CA VAL A 653 24.23 26.03 12.38
C VAL A 653 25.53 26.84 12.37
N VAL A 654 26.64 26.20 12.78
CA VAL A 654 27.96 26.83 12.79
C VAL A 654 28.41 27.20 11.37
N ALA A 655 28.23 26.29 10.41
CA ALA A 655 28.61 26.51 9.01
C ALA A 655 27.81 27.65 8.37
N TYR A 656 26.48 27.66 8.53
CA TYR A 656 25.62 28.68 7.96
C TYR A 656 25.85 30.06 8.57
N LYS A 657 26.13 30.15 9.87
CA LYS A 657 26.49 31.42 10.50
C LYS A 657 27.82 31.99 10.00
N LYS A 658 28.80 31.12 9.81
CA LYS A 658 30.08 31.51 9.20
C LYS A 658 29.87 32.05 7.77
N PHE A 659 28.99 31.44 7.00
CA PHE A 659 28.70 31.85 5.63
C PHE A 659 27.84 33.13 5.54
N SER A 660 26.94 33.36 6.50
CA SER A 660 26.10 34.56 6.56
C SER A 660 26.79 35.80 7.14
N GLY A 661 28.09 35.73 7.45
CA GLY A 661 28.86 36.83 8.04
C GLY A 661 28.58 37.09 9.52
N GLN A 662 27.82 36.22 10.19
CA GLN A 662 27.56 36.29 11.63
C GLN A 662 28.65 35.53 12.38
N SER A 663 29.71 36.25 12.79
CA SER A 663 30.83 35.67 13.54
C SER A 663 30.37 35.10 14.89
N LEU A 664 30.48 33.78 15.05
CA LEU A 664 30.62 33.14 16.36
C LEU A 664 32.06 33.37 16.80
N ASN A 665 32.26 34.05 17.94
CA ASN A 665 33.57 34.09 18.60
C ASN A 665 33.95 32.66 18.99
N SER A 666 34.73 32.02 18.12
CA SER A 666 35.17 30.65 18.25
C SER A 666 36.36 30.58 19.21
N THR A 667 36.10 30.26 20.47
CA THR A 667 37.14 29.67 21.33
C THR A 667 36.77 28.23 21.62
N ASN A 668 37.60 27.32 21.12
CA ASN A 668 37.67 25.87 21.40
C ASN A 668 36.72 24.93 20.65
N ILE A 669 36.81 24.88 19.32
CA ILE A 669 36.49 23.65 18.58
C ILE A 669 37.80 23.07 18.04
N ASN A 670 38.16 21.89 18.54
CA ASN A 670 39.38 21.18 18.19
C ASN A 670 39.37 20.81 16.70
N MET A 671 40.28 21.41 15.93
CA MET A 671 40.41 21.24 14.47
C MET A 671 40.66 19.78 14.02
N ASN A 672 41.04 18.89 14.95
CA ASN A 672 41.19 17.47 14.66
C ASN A 672 39.85 16.74 14.47
N THR A 673 38.76 17.20 15.09
CA THR A 673 37.44 16.59 14.93
C THR A 673 36.84 16.93 13.56
N LEU A 674 37.06 18.17 13.09
CA LEU A 674 36.62 18.64 11.79
C LEU A 674 37.34 17.93 10.62
N LYS A 675 38.62 17.58 10.79
CA LYS A 675 39.36 16.79 9.80
C LYS A 675 38.87 15.35 9.66
N LYS A 676 38.37 14.72 10.74
CA LYS A 676 37.82 13.36 10.68
C LYS A 676 36.48 13.28 9.94
N LEU A 677 35.68 14.34 9.97
CA LEU A 677 34.39 14.41 9.28
C LEU A 677 34.55 14.60 7.76
N ILE A 678 35.61 15.28 7.32
CA ILE A 678 35.87 15.52 5.89
C ILE A 678 36.44 14.25 5.21
N THR A 679 37.23 13.45 5.92
CA THR A 679 37.84 12.22 5.34
C THR A 679 36.92 11.00 5.32
N ALA A 680 35.76 11.03 6.00
CA ALA A 680 34.81 9.92 5.99
C ALA A 680 33.88 9.89 4.76
N ASN A 681 33.85 10.95 3.95
CA ASN A 681 32.95 11.09 2.79
C ASN A 681 33.52 10.58 1.45
N ASP A 682 34.76 10.07 1.41
CA ASP A 682 35.38 9.54 0.17
C ASP A 682 35.33 8.01 0.04
N LYS A 683 34.50 7.32 0.83
CA LYS A 683 34.19 5.90 0.60
C LYS A 683 32.74 5.57 0.91
N PHE A 684 31.83 5.98 0.02
CA PHE A 684 30.60 5.24 -0.32
C PHE A 684 30.21 5.51 -1.77
#